data_AF-A0AAT9HVN4-F1
#
_entry.id   AF-A0AAT9HVN4-F1
#
_cell.length_a   1.000
_cell.length_b   1.000
_cell.length_c   1.000
_cell.angle_alpha   90.00
_cell.angle_beta   90.00
_cell.angle_gamma   90.00
#
_symmetry.space_group_name_H-M   'P 1'
#
loop_
_entity.id
_entity.type
_entity.pdbx_description
1 polymer ?
#
loop_
_entity_poly.entity_id
_entity_poly.type
_entity_poly.pdbx_seq_one_letter_code
_entity_poly.pdbx_strand_id
1 'polypeptide(L)'
;MTDIEITKVTAHIGAQVSGVDISRPLDDATVAALRDALNTHKTLLFDDVNLDDEGQQAFARHFGDITGAHPTVPAVDGAPNVLPVDSEGGRAANNWHTDVTFVLNPPQASTLRSITIPPYGGETLIADSAAAYRDLPEPLRRLADTLWAEHTNDYDYAVPEEAVDEDEAARRARFTSIKYRTVHPVVRVHPLTGERGLFIGGFAQRIVGLSKGESRKVLDLLQAYVTRPENLVRWRWSPNQLVLFDNRITQHYAVDNYDGLPRRLHRVTVAGDIPVGIEGRSPTRSRETPRTTPPSPGKRTVTLRMTRVHMLGGLSVNAGGRPDWVTFCLLPHWTAVPMPRTSVETPPEADGVSLSHGLKQRHLSMIALGGVIGAGLFVGSGAGIAAAGPAIVVAYALSGLLVMLVMRMLGEMSAAYPSSGSFSTHAERAIGPWAGFTAGWSFWVLLCTAVGLEGIGAAQIVSGWLPGTPEWAWVALFMVVFCGMNLTAVKNFGEFEFWFAALKVGAIALFLVLGALAIAGVLPGTDSPGTSHLTDFLPRGGEGLVIGLLASVFAYGGLETVTIAAAESRDPVRGVARAVRTAMWRIALFYVGSMAVVVTLVPWDSPAVVEQGPYVAALDRLGIPGAGRLMDVVILVALLSAMNANIYGASRIGYSLVRRGQGPKALGRVSSGVPRIAVLASSCFGFLCVLLSYWRPDDIFAWLLNTIGAAILVVWIIIAVSQLRLRRRMELETPEKLVVRMWAYPYLTWVALAGMAAVLVLMAREPDTRVQLLSTGAMTLTLAAVGYVRQRRAGALG
;
A
#
# COMPACT_ATOMS: atom_id res chain seq x y z
N MET A 1 -19.61 33.14 -50.93
CA MET A 1 -19.12 31.91 -50.27
C MET A 1 -17.79 32.28 -49.66
N THR A 2 -17.73 32.42 -48.34
CA THR A 2 -16.44 32.48 -47.63
C THR A 2 -15.79 31.12 -47.82
N ASP A 3 -14.65 31.08 -48.50
CA ASP A 3 -13.89 29.83 -48.69
C ASP A 3 -13.31 29.42 -47.34
N ILE A 4 -14.05 28.59 -46.61
CA ILE A 4 -13.57 27.94 -45.39
C ILE A 4 -12.41 27.03 -45.77
N GLU A 5 -11.29 27.18 -45.07
CA GLU A 5 -10.09 26.37 -45.28
C GLU A 5 -9.92 25.44 -44.06
N ILE A 6 -9.79 24.14 -44.33
CA ILE A 6 -9.66 23.10 -43.31
C ILE A 6 -8.33 22.38 -43.54
N THR A 7 -7.36 22.67 -42.68
CA THR A 7 -6.00 22.14 -42.79
C THR A 7 -5.75 21.09 -41.72
N LYS A 8 -5.52 19.85 -42.15
CA LYS A 8 -5.23 18.72 -41.26
C LYS A 8 -3.94 18.94 -40.45
N VAL A 9 -3.99 18.69 -39.14
CA VAL A 9 -2.84 18.93 -38.22
C VAL A 9 -2.03 17.67 -37.95
N THR A 10 -2.68 16.51 -37.75
CA THR A 10 -1.99 15.22 -37.55
C THR A 10 -2.60 14.13 -38.43
N ALA A 11 -1.97 12.96 -38.50
CA ALA A 11 -2.43 11.85 -39.35
C ALA A 11 -3.84 11.35 -38.99
N HIS A 12 -4.20 11.29 -37.70
CA HIS A 12 -5.45 10.69 -37.24
C HIS A 12 -6.45 11.69 -36.66
N ILE A 13 -6.01 12.86 -36.17
CA ILE A 13 -6.89 13.80 -35.47
C ILE A 13 -6.46 15.27 -35.63
N GLY A 14 -7.42 16.18 -35.57
CA GLY A 14 -7.19 17.62 -35.56
C GLY A 14 -7.15 18.23 -36.95
N ALA A 15 -7.87 19.34 -37.11
CA ALA A 15 -7.74 20.26 -38.23
C ALA A 15 -7.81 21.71 -37.75
N GLN A 16 -6.99 22.56 -38.34
CA GLN A 16 -7.06 24.01 -38.23
C GLN A 16 -8.14 24.52 -39.18
N VAL A 17 -9.00 25.40 -38.70
CA VAL A 17 -10.04 26.04 -39.50
C VAL A 17 -9.74 27.53 -39.64
N SER A 18 -9.66 28.00 -40.89
CA SER A 18 -9.46 29.40 -41.26
C SER A 18 -10.52 29.87 -42.26
N GLY A 19 -10.63 31.19 -42.47
CA GLY A 19 -11.57 31.78 -43.43
C GLY A 19 -13.03 31.88 -42.95
N VAL A 20 -13.30 31.58 -41.67
CA VAL A 20 -14.63 31.70 -41.05
C VAL A 20 -14.57 32.56 -39.78
N ASP A 21 -15.49 33.52 -39.68
CA ASP A 21 -15.67 34.33 -38.47
C ASP A 21 -16.77 33.72 -37.60
N ILE A 22 -16.36 32.95 -36.58
CA ILE A 22 -17.28 32.27 -35.66
C ILE A 22 -17.91 33.20 -34.61
N SER A 23 -17.54 34.49 -34.59
CA SER A 23 -18.18 35.51 -33.74
C SER A 23 -19.54 35.99 -34.26
N ARG A 24 -19.86 35.64 -35.51
CA ARG A 24 -21.11 36.01 -36.18
C ARG A 24 -22.00 34.79 -36.41
N PRO A 25 -23.32 34.99 -36.62
CA PRO A 25 -24.19 33.93 -37.08
C PRO A 25 -23.65 33.28 -38.35
N LEU A 26 -23.51 31.96 -38.34
CA LEU A 26 -23.02 31.18 -39.48
C LEU A 26 -24.18 30.76 -40.38
N ASP A 27 -23.96 30.75 -41.70
CA ASP A 27 -24.93 30.18 -42.64
C ASP A 27 -24.94 28.64 -42.59
N ASP A 28 -26.03 28.04 -43.07
CA ASP A 28 -26.23 26.59 -42.99
C ASP A 28 -25.14 25.80 -43.74
N ALA A 29 -24.61 26.36 -44.82
CA ALA A 29 -23.54 25.75 -45.62
C ALA A 29 -22.24 25.66 -44.82
N THR A 30 -21.87 26.73 -44.13
CA THR A 30 -20.69 26.81 -43.25
C THR A 30 -20.84 25.88 -42.06
N VAL A 31 -22.01 25.84 -41.42
CA VAL A 31 -22.30 24.91 -40.31
C VAL A 31 -22.20 23.46 -40.77
N ALA A 32 -22.72 23.13 -41.95
CA ALA A 32 -22.62 21.79 -42.52
C ALA A 32 -21.15 21.40 -42.79
N ALA A 33 -20.35 22.31 -43.36
CA ALA A 33 -18.92 22.10 -43.58
C ALA A 33 -18.16 21.87 -42.26
N LEU A 34 -18.45 22.65 -41.22
CA LEU A 34 -17.84 22.48 -39.90
C LEU A 34 -18.23 21.15 -39.23
N ARG A 35 -19.49 20.72 -39.38
CA ARG A 35 -19.94 19.42 -38.86
C ARG A 35 -19.26 18.25 -39.58
N ASP A 36 -19.12 18.34 -40.90
CA ASP A 36 -18.40 17.35 -41.70
C ASP A 36 -16.91 17.29 -41.34
N ALA A 37 -16.30 18.47 -41.17
CA ALA A 37 -14.93 18.59 -40.70
C ALA A 37 -14.75 17.99 -39.30
N LEU A 38 -15.68 18.24 -38.36
CA LEU A 38 -15.62 17.65 -37.02
C LEU A 38 -15.79 16.13 -37.08
N ASN A 39 -16.71 15.62 -37.89
CA ASN A 39 -16.90 14.19 -38.10
C ASN A 39 -15.65 13.53 -38.70
N THR A 40 -14.91 14.22 -39.57
CA THR A 40 -13.71 13.70 -40.21
C THR A 40 -12.47 13.79 -39.31
N HIS A 41 -12.24 14.96 -38.70
CA HIS A 41 -11.02 15.30 -37.99
C HIS A 41 -11.13 15.17 -36.47
N LYS A 42 -12.33 14.94 -35.93
CA LYS A 42 -12.68 14.76 -34.50
C LYS A 42 -12.42 15.96 -33.59
N THR A 43 -11.55 16.87 -34.01
CA THR A 43 -11.16 18.08 -33.30
C THR A 43 -10.91 19.18 -34.33
N LEU A 44 -11.49 20.35 -34.09
CA LEU A 44 -11.32 21.56 -34.89
C LEU A 44 -10.72 22.67 -34.02
N LEU A 45 -9.80 23.42 -34.61
CA LEU A 45 -9.00 24.43 -33.95
C LEU A 45 -9.26 25.77 -34.65
N PHE A 46 -9.54 26.80 -33.86
CA PHE A 46 -9.88 28.14 -34.34
C PHE A 46 -9.00 29.17 -33.65
N ASP A 47 -8.41 30.06 -34.44
CA ASP A 47 -7.65 31.21 -33.98
C ASP A 47 -8.48 32.49 -34.11
N ASP A 48 -8.08 33.54 -33.38
CA ASP A 48 -8.63 34.90 -33.44
C ASP A 48 -10.17 34.98 -33.35
N VAL A 49 -10.76 34.17 -32.46
CA VAL A 49 -12.21 33.94 -32.43
C VAL A 49 -13.03 35.14 -31.94
N ASN A 50 -12.44 36.01 -31.11
CA ASN A 50 -13.06 37.20 -30.52
C ASN A 50 -14.44 36.94 -29.86
N LEU A 51 -14.61 35.77 -29.27
CA LEU A 51 -15.84 35.35 -28.61
C LEU A 51 -15.84 35.72 -27.13
N ASP A 52 -16.99 36.13 -26.61
CA ASP A 52 -17.32 36.09 -25.18
C ASP A 52 -18.08 34.80 -24.82
N ASP A 53 -18.63 34.71 -23.61
CA ASP A 53 -19.36 33.53 -23.14
C ASP A 53 -20.70 33.32 -23.85
N GLU A 54 -21.38 34.39 -24.25
CA GLU A 54 -22.63 34.31 -24.99
C GLU A 54 -22.37 33.87 -26.44
N GLY A 55 -21.34 34.45 -27.07
CA GLY A 55 -20.87 34.07 -28.39
C GLY A 55 -20.41 32.61 -28.45
N GLN A 56 -19.64 32.14 -27.45
CA GLN A 56 -19.25 30.73 -27.38
C GLN A 56 -20.46 29.79 -27.28
N GLN A 57 -21.48 30.16 -26.51
CA GLN A 57 -22.73 29.40 -26.43
C GLN A 57 -23.50 29.44 -27.76
N ALA A 58 -23.59 30.59 -28.43
CA ALA A 58 -24.22 30.73 -29.73
C ALA A 58 -23.53 29.85 -30.78
N PHE A 59 -22.20 29.85 -30.81
CA PHE A 59 -21.42 28.97 -31.67
C PHE A 59 -21.68 27.48 -31.37
N ALA A 60 -21.64 27.09 -30.10
CA ALA A 60 -21.89 25.70 -29.69
C ALA A 60 -23.30 25.20 -30.07
N ARG A 61 -24.32 26.09 -30.09
CA ARG A 61 -25.70 25.74 -30.50
C ARG A 61 -25.80 25.29 -31.97
N HIS A 62 -24.85 25.66 -32.83
CA HIS A 62 -24.80 25.13 -34.20
C HIS A 62 -24.50 23.62 -34.25
N PHE A 63 -24.11 22.98 -33.15
CA PHE A 63 -23.85 21.54 -33.08
C PHE A 63 -24.94 20.76 -32.33
N GLY A 64 -25.94 21.45 -31.75
CA GLY A 64 -27.07 20.87 -31.01
C GLY A 64 -27.44 21.69 -29.78
N ASP A 65 -28.41 21.21 -29.02
CA ASP A 65 -28.80 21.85 -27.75
C ASP A 65 -27.63 21.85 -26.76
N ILE A 66 -27.40 22.97 -26.08
CA ILE A 66 -26.34 23.06 -25.06
C ILE A 66 -26.84 22.51 -23.72
N THR A 67 -25.97 21.82 -22.98
CA THR A 67 -26.30 21.34 -21.63
C THR A 67 -25.97 22.38 -20.56
N GLY A 68 -26.42 22.19 -19.31
CA GLY A 68 -25.90 22.97 -18.19
C GLY A 68 -24.40 22.74 -17.98
N ALA A 69 -23.69 23.66 -17.32
CA ALA A 69 -22.22 23.62 -17.21
C ALA A 69 -21.64 22.27 -16.74
N HIS A 70 -22.21 21.71 -15.67
CA HIS A 70 -21.87 20.38 -15.16
C HIS A 70 -22.94 19.89 -14.16
N PRO A 71 -23.18 18.57 -14.01
CA PRO A 71 -24.18 18.05 -13.05
C PRO A 71 -23.86 18.31 -11.56
N THR A 72 -22.59 18.53 -11.22
CA THR A 72 -22.12 18.65 -9.82
C THR A 72 -21.14 19.80 -9.56
N VAL A 73 -20.78 20.58 -10.59
CA VAL A 73 -19.85 21.72 -10.49
C VAL A 73 -20.61 22.99 -10.88
N PRO A 74 -20.49 24.08 -10.10
CA PRO A 74 -21.19 25.33 -10.41
C PRO A 74 -20.70 25.92 -11.74
N ALA A 75 -21.62 26.61 -12.43
CA ALA A 75 -21.35 27.37 -13.64
C ALA A 75 -20.68 28.72 -13.31
N VAL A 76 -20.23 29.44 -14.33
CA VAL A 76 -19.83 30.85 -14.20
C VAL A 76 -21.04 31.70 -13.79
N ASP A 77 -20.83 32.66 -12.88
CA ASP A 77 -21.89 33.57 -12.42
C ASP A 77 -22.50 34.34 -13.62
N GLY A 78 -23.82 34.20 -13.80
CA GLY A 78 -24.54 34.79 -14.94
C GLY A 78 -24.54 33.95 -16.23
N ALA A 79 -23.80 32.85 -16.30
CA ALA A 79 -23.70 31.99 -17.49
C ALA A 79 -23.89 30.49 -17.14
N PRO A 80 -25.13 30.00 -16.99
CA PRO A 80 -25.44 28.68 -16.42
C PRO A 80 -24.96 27.48 -17.27
N ASN A 81 -24.62 27.71 -18.54
CA ASN A 81 -24.14 26.69 -19.47
C ASN A 81 -22.61 26.67 -19.62
N VAL A 82 -21.90 27.56 -18.93
CA VAL A 82 -20.44 27.72 -19.04
C VAL A 82 -19.77 27.15 -17.79
N LEU A 83 -18.86 26.20 -18.00
CA LEU A 83 -18.01 25.66 -16.92
C LEU A 83 -16.62 26.33 -16.97
N PRO A 84 -16.17 26.96 -15.87
CA PRO A 84 -14.78 27.39 -15.78
C PRO A 84 -13.87 26.16 -15.59
N VAL A 85 -12.87 26.04 -16.45
CA VAL A 85 -11.79 25.05 -16.36
C VAL A 85 -10.54 25.79 -15.90
N ASP A 86 -10.41 25.96 -14.59
CA ASP A 86 -9.31 26.69 -13.95
C ASP A 86 -8.27 25.76 -13.29
N SER A 87 -7.05 26.30 -13.14
CA SER A 87 -5.97 25.71 -12.36
C SER A 87 -5.87 26.25 -10.93
N GLU A 88 -6.64 27.30 -10.60
CA GLU A 88 -6.53 28.09 -9.36
C GLU A 88 -7.05 27.36 -8.11
N GLY A 89 -7.94 26.37 -8.26
CA GLY A 89 -8.50 25.57 -7.16
C GLY A 89 -7.83 24.21 -6.92
N GLY A 90 -6.57 24.04 -7.34
CA GLY A 90 -5.83 22.78 -7.24
C GLY A 90 -5.89 21.95 -8.52
N ARG A 91 -4.87 22.16 -9.37
CA ARG A 91 -4.48 21.43 -10.60
C ARG A 91 -5.56 21.25 -11.68
N ALA A 92 -5.15 21.46 -12.93
CA ALA A 92 -5.96 21.13 -14.11
C ALA A 92 -6.31 19.63 -14.13
N ALA A 93 -7.36 19.24 -14.86
CA ALA A 93 -7.74 17.84 -15.04
C ALA A 93 -6.63 17.03 -15.75
N ASN A 94 -5.68 16.55 -14.97
CA ASN A 94 -4.48 15.82 -15.37
C ASN A 94 -4.73 14.31 -15.50
N ASN A 95 -5.88 13.95 -16.09
CA ASN A 95 -6.24 12.57 -16.34
C ASN A 95 -6.98 12.43 -17.67
N TRP A 96 -6.75 11.34 -18.39
CA TRP A 96 -7.42 11.07 -19.66
C TRP A 96 -8.89 10.80 -19.41
N HIS A 97 -9.77 11.56 -20.05
CA HIS A 97 -11.21 11.37 -19.92
C HIS A 97 -11.99 11.85 -21.14
N THR A 98 -13.24 11.42 -21.19
CA THR A 98 -14.29 12.00 -22.04
C THR A 98 -15.29 12.67 -21.10
N ASP A 99 -15.82 13.82 -21.48
CA ASP A 99 -16.63 14.63 -20.58
C ASP A 99 -17.88 13.88 -20.08
N VAL A 100 -18.09 13.90 -18.76
CA VAL A 100 -19.35 13.53 -18.08
C VAL A 100 -19.89 12.14 -18.47
N THR A 101 -19.03 11.17 -18.79
CA THR A 101 -19.51 9.84 -19.23
C THR A 101 -20.21 9.01 -18.15
N PHE A 102 -20.22 9.47 -16.89
CA PHE A 102 -21.00 8.84 -15.81
C PHE A 102 -22.51 9.12 -15.87
N VAL A 103 -22.99 10.00 -16.77
CA VAL A 103 -24.44 10.15 -17.03
C VAL A 103 -24.91 9.24 -18.17
N LEU A 104 -26.23 9.10 -18.32
CA LEU A 104 -26.84 8.25 -19.35
C LEU A 104 -26.63 8.78 -20.77
N ASN A 105 -26.70 10.11 -20.93
CA ASN A 105 -26.58 10.80 -22.21
C ASN A 105 -25.37 11.75 -22.11
N PRO A 106 -24.12 11.25 -22.25
CA PRO A 106 -22.94 12.11 -22.18
C PRO A 106 -22.99 13.18 -23.29
N PRO A 107 -22.40 14.37 -23.07
CA PRO A 107 -22.31 15.39 -24.11
C PRO A 107 -21.66 14.85 -25.39
N GLN A 108 -22.20 15.22 -26.56
CA GLN A 108 -21.65 14.77 -27.84
C GLN A 108 -20.42 15.56 -28.27
N ALA A 109 -20.34 16.85 -27.91
CA ALA A 109 -19.23 17.72 -28.28
C ALA A 109 -18.93 18.71 -27.16
N SER A 110 -17.72 19.25 -27.15
CA SER A 110 -17.31 20.29 -26.23
C SER A 110 -16.44 21.33 -26.91
N THR A 111 -16.67 22.58 -26.53
CA THR A 111 -15.80 23.72 -26.89
C THR A 111 -14.98 24.12 -25.68
N LEU A 112 -13.72 24.50 -25.90
CA LEU A 112 -12.83 25.11 -24.92
C LEU A 112 -12.31 26.42 -25.49
N ARG A 113 -12.58 27.54 -24.82
CA ARG A 113 -12.11 28.88 -25.21
C ARG A 113 -11.04 29.37 -24.25
N SER A 114 -9.96 29.97 -24.76
CA SER A 114 -8.90 30.52 -23.93
C SER A 114 -9.31 31.82 -23.22
N ILE A 115 -9.12 31.88 -21.90
CA ILE A 115 -9.37 33.07 -21.08
C ILE A 115 -8.06 33.59 -20.50
N THR A 116 -7.30 32.70 -19.85
CA THR A 116 -5.99 33.00 -19.29
C THR A 116 -5.06 31.84 -19.61
N ILE A 117 -3.96 32.13 -20.30
CA ILE A 117 -3.01 31.11 -20.77
C ILE A 117 -1.64 31.39 -20.15
N PRO A 118 -0.95 30.38 -19.60
CA PRO A 118 0.39 30.56 -19.08
C PRO A 118 1.40 30.85 -20.22
N PRO A 119 2.51 31.56 -19.94
CA PRO A 119 3.53 31.86 -20.95
C PRO A 119 4.20 30.60 -21.52
N TYR A 120 4.17 29.48 -20.80
CA TYR A 120 4.66 28.18 -21.22
C TYR A 120 3.79 27.06 -20.65
N GLY A 121 3.85 25.88 -21.26
CA GLY A 121 3.07 24.72 -20.85
C GLY A 121 1.55 24.92 -21.02
N GLY A 122 0.77 24.12 -20.29
CA GLY A 122 -0.69 24.21 -20.23
C GLY A 122 -1.39 23.62 -21.45
N GLU A 123 -0.74 22.74 -22.20
CA GLU A 123 -1.31 22.14 -23.40
C GLU A 123 -2.54 21.27 -23.09
N THR A 124 -3.39 21.09 -24.11
CA THR A 124 -4.47 20.09 -24.08
C THR A 124 -4.15 19.01 -25.11
N LEU A 125 -4.07 17.78 -24.64
CA LEU A 125 -3.94 16.61 -25.51
C LEU A 125 -5.33 16.08 -25.81
N ILE A 126 -5.61 15.73 -27.07
CA ILE A 126 -6.86 15.10 -27.49
C ILE A 126 -6.51 13.87 -28.34
N ALA A 127 -7.12 12.74 -28.01
CA ALA A 127 -6.85 11.42 -28.58
C ALA A 127 -8.01 10.92 -29.43
N ASP A 128 -7.72 10.36 -30.61
CA ASP A 128 -8.70 9.65 -31.44
C ASP A 128 -8.91 8.21 -30.94
N SER A 129 -10.08 7.97 -30.35
CA SER A 129 -10.43 6.62 -29.87
C SER A 129 -10.87 5.68 -30.99
N ALA A 130 -11.21 6.19 -32.19
CA ALA A 130 -11.50 5.37 -33.38
C ALA A 130 -10.23 4.76 -33.96
N ALA A 131 -9.17 5.57 -34.13
CA ALA A 131 -7.86 5.08 -34.54
C ALA A 131 -7.35 4.00 -33.58
N ALA A 132 -7.45 4.26 -32.28
CA ALA A 132 -7.09 3.30 -31.25
C ALA A 132 -7.83 1.95 -31.39
N TYR A 133 -9.14 1.97 -31.69
CA TYR A 133 -9.93 0.77 -31.92
C TYR A 133 -9.51 0.04 -33.21
N ARG A 134 -9.30 0.78 -34.32
CA ARG A 134 -8.86 0.20 -35.61
C ARG A 134 -7.54 -0.56 -35.46
N ASP A 135 -6.62 0.00 -34.69
CA ASP A 135 -5.27 -0.52 -34.46
C ASP A 135 -5.21 -1.71 -33.47
N LEU A 136 -6.33 -2.04 -32.82
CA LEU A 136 -6.38 -3.23 -31.96
C LEU A 136 -6.15 -4.49 -32.81
N PRO A 137 -5.22 -5.37 -32.39
CA PRO A 137 -5.13 -6.73 -32.92
C PRO A 137 -6.49 -7.41 -32.84
N GLU A 138 -6.80 -8.23 -33.84
CA GLU A 138 -8.11 -8.88 -33.97
C GLU A 138 -8.61 -9.56 -32.67
N PRO A 139 -7.78 -10.28 -31.88
CA PRO A 139 -8.23 -10.85 -30.62
C PRO A 139 -8.65 -9.81 -29.58
N LEU A 140 -7.91 -8.70 -29.47
CA LEU A 140 -8.24 -7.62 -28.53
C LEU A 140 -9.47 -6.84 -28.97
N ARG A 141 -9.64 -6.66 -30.27
CA ARG A 141 -10.82 -6.03 -30.85
C ARG A 141 -12.08 -6.84 -30.57
N ARG A 142 -12.06 -8.15 -30.86
CA ARG A 142 -13.17 -9.06 -30.51
C ARG A 142 -13.48 -9.08 -29.02
N LEU A 143 -12.46 -9.02 -28.17
CA LEU A 143 -12.66 -8.90 -26.74
C LEU A 143 -13.38 -7.58 -26.42
N ALA A 144 -12.82 -6.44 -26.83
CA ALA A 144 -13.38 -5.11 -26.57
C ALA A 144 -14.84 -4.97 -27.03
N ASP A 145 -15.19 -5.56 -28.18
CA ASP A 145 -16.55 -5.57 -28.75
C ASP A 145 -17.61 -6.14 -27.79
N THR A 146 -17.21 -7.03 -26.88
CA THR A 146 -18.11 -7.70 -25.93
C THR A 146 -18.21 -7.01 -24.56
N LEU A 147 -17.30 -6.07 -24.27
CA LEU A 147 -17.15 -5.53 -22.92
C LEU A 147 -18.07 -4.32 -22.68
N TRP A 148 -18.49 -4.20 -21.42
CA TRP A 148 -19.25 -3.07 -20.89
C TRP A 148 -18.54 -2.54 -19.65
N ALA A 149 -18.48 -1.22 -19.50
CA ALA A 149 -17.82 -0.57 -18.38
C ALA A 149 -18.81 0.27 -17.56
N GLU A 150 -18.69 0.21 -16.23
CA GLU A 150 -19.34 1.11 -15.28
C GLU A 150 -18.56 2.43 -15.20
N HIS A 151 -19.21 3.51 -15.60
CA HIS A 151 -18.74 4.88 -15.50
C HIS A 151 -19.30 5.54 -14.24
N THR A 152 -18.44 6.17 -13.45
CA THR A 152 -18.83 6.79 -12.18
C THR A 152 -18.10 8.11 -11.94
N ASN A 153 -18.79 9.07 -11.31
CA ASN A 153 -18.17 10.29 -10.80
C ASN A 153 -17.59 10.12 -9.38
N ASP A 154 -17.80 8.96 -8.75
CA ASP A 154 -17.05 8.49 -7.56
C ASP A 154 -15.62 8.10 -7.99
N TYR A 155 -14.97 9.04 -8.66
CA TYR A 155 -13.65 8.93 -9.26
C TYR A 155 -12.63 9.62 -8.34
N ASP A 156 -11.52 8.93 -8.09
CA ASP A 156 -10.36 9.45 -7.38
C ASP A 156 -9.52 10.19 -8.43
N TYR A 157 -9.49 11.52 -8.42
CA TYR A 157 -8.40 12.21 -9.11
C TYR A 157 -7.10 11.72 -8.49
N ALA A 158 -6.17 11.29 -9.34
CA ALA A 158 -4.82 10.95 -8.93
C ALA A 158 -4.12 12.22 -8.44
N VAL A 159 -4.27 12.53 -7.15
CA VAL A 159 -3.52 13.57 -6.47
C VAL A 159 -2.77 12.91 -5.30
N PRO A 160 -1.44 13.14 -5.18
CA PRO A 160 -0.68 12.73 -4.00
C PRO A 160 -1.33 13.27 -2.73
N GLU A 161 -1.43 12.46 -1.67
CA GLU A 161 -1.94 12.85 -0.36
C GLU A 161 -1.04 13.88 0.38
N GLU A 162 -0.05 14.46 -0.31
CA GLU A 162 0.90 15.43 0.24
C GLU A 162 0.57 16.89 -0.10
N ALA A 163 -0.63 17.19 -0.62
CA ALA A 163 -1.08 18.58 -0.79
C ALA A 163 -2.62 18.74 -0.79
N VAL A 164 -3.35 18.06 0.09
CA VAL A 164 -4.80 18.33 0.19
C VAL A 164 -5.00 19.60 1.01
N ASP A 165 -5.09 20.73 0.33
CA ASP A 165 -5.65 21.97 0.86
C ASP A 165 -7.14 21.75 1.19
N GLU A 166 -7.68 22.46 2.18
CA GLU A 166 -9.10 22.37 2.58
C GLU A 166 -10.04 22.65 1.37
N ASP A 167 -9.59 23.49 0.45
CA ASP A 167 -10.32 23.86 -0.78
C ASP A 167 -10.44 22.70 -1.79
N GLU A 168 -9.43 21.83 -1.89
CA GLU A 168 -9.44 20.67 -2.79
C GLU A 168 -10.37 19.57 -2.25
N ALA A 169 -10.36 19.36 -0.93
CA ALA A 169 -11.32 18.48 -0.25
C ALA A 169 -12.77 18.98 -0.41
N ALA A 170 -13.00 20.30 -0.37
CA ALA A 170 -14.30 20.90 -0.62
C ALA A 170 -14.74 20.75 -2.10
N ARG A 171 -13.82 20.93 -3.06
CA ARG A 171 -14.09 20.68 -4.49
C ARG A 171 -14.46 19.22 -4.75
N ARG A 172 -13.75 18.29 -4.10
CA ARG A 172 -14.05 16.85 -4.13
C ARG A 172 -15.42 16.51 -3.55
N ALA A 173 -15.76 17.08 -2.39
CA ALA A 173 -17.06 16.87 -1.75
C ALA A 173 -18.22 17.38 -2.63
N ARG A 174 -18.03 18.51 -3.31
CA ARG A 174 -19.00 19.03 -4.30
C ARG A 174 -19.15 18.09 -5.50
N PHE A 175 -18.04 17.65 -6.10
CA PHE A 175 -18.05 16.79 -7.29
C PHE A 175 -18.71 15.41 -7.05
N THR A 176 -18.51 14.83 -5.85
CA THR A 176 -19.04 13.51 -5.45
C THR A 176 -20.34 13.58 -4.66
N SER A 177 -20.93 14.78 -4.51
CA SER A 177 -22.17 15.01 -3.73
C SER A 177 -23.35 14.14 -4.17
N ILE A 178 -23.42 13.80 -5.47
CA ILE A 178 -24.38 12.86 -6.04
C ILE A 178 -23.59 11.77 -6.75
N LYS A 179 -23.70 10.51 -6.30
CA LYS A 179 -23.03 9.38 -6.95
C LYS A 179 -23.81 8.91 -8.17
N TYR A 180 -23.20 9.04 -9.34
CA TYR A 180 -23.69 8.51 -10.60
C TYR A 180 -22.96 7.22 -10.94
N ARG A 181 -23.71 6.20 -11.37
CA ARG A 181 -23.18 4.98 -11.96
C ARG A 181 -24.00 4.64 -13.20
N THR A 182 -23.33 4.57 -14.34
CA THR A 182 -23.94 4.24 -15.63
C THR A 182 -23.06 3.22 -16.33
N VAL A 183 -23.66 2.19 -16.91
CA VAL A 183 -22.91 1.14 -17.61
C VAL A 183 -22.97 1.40 -19.12
N HIS A 184 -21.84 1.73 -19.73
CA HIS A 184 -21.70 2.02 -21.16
C HIS A 184 -20.90 0.92 -21.88
N PRO A 185 -21.07 0.74 -23.20
CA PRO A 185 -20.26 -0.20 -23.95
C PRO A 185 -18.80 0.28 -24.00
N VAL A 186 -17.84 -0.63 -23.90
CA VAL A 186 -16.40 -0.31 -24.06
C VAL A 186 -16.11 0.14 -25.48
N VAL A 187 -16.82 -0.41 -26.46
CA VAL A 187 -16.78 0.04 -27.85
C VAL A 187 -18.10 0.71 -28.21
N ARG A 188 -18.04 2.02 -28.42
CA ARG A 188 -19.18 2.82 -28.88
C ARG A 188 -19.17 2.93 -30.41
N VAL A 189 -20.35 2.83 -31.02
CA VAL A 189 -20.57 3.19 -32.43
C VAL A 189 -20.96 4.66 -32.55
N HIS A 190 -20.26 5.40 -33.39
CA HIS A 190 -20.52 6.81 -33.67
C HIS A 190 -21.80 6.95 -34.52
N PRO A 191 -22.84 7.68 -34.05
CA PRO A 191 -24.16 7.64 -34.67
C PRO A 191 -24.21 8.26 -36.08
N LEU A 192 -23.29 9.18 -36.39
CA LEU A 192 -23.26 9.89 -37.68
C LEU A 192 -22.29 9.26 -38.68
N THR A 193 -21.17 8.69 -38.22
CA THR A 193 -20.11 8.18 -39.11
C THR A 193 -20.04 6.65 -39.15
N GLY A 194 -20.71 5.96 -38.22
CA GLY A 194 -20.64 4.51 -38.06
C GLY A 194 -19.31 3.98 -37.51
N GLU A 195 -18.34 4.85 -37.24
CA GLU A 195 -17.04 4.43 -36.69
C GLU A 195 -17.17 3.87 -35.28
N ARG A 196 -16.27 2.95 -34.95
CA ARG A 196 -16.20 2.31 -33.64
C ARG A 196 -15.02 2.92 -32.88
N GLY A 197 -15.26 3.34 -31.64
CA GLY A 197 -14.25 3.95 -30.79
C GLY A 197 -14.25 3.39 -29.36
N LEU A 198 -13.08 3.41 -28.73
CA LEU A 198 -12.90 2.97 -27.34
C LEU A 198 -13.43 4.03 -26.35
N PHE A 199 -14.58 3.75 -25.73
CA PHE A 199 -15.29 4.65 -24.82
C PHE A 199 -14.94 4.35 -23.35
N ILE A 200 -13.65 4.53 -22.98
CA ILE A 200 -13.05 4.01 -21.74
C ILE A 200 -12.22 5.03 -20.94
N GLY A 201 -12.49 6.33 -21.09
CA GLY A 201 -11.77 7.38 -20.36
C GLY A 201 -11.92 7.26 -18.84
N GLY A 202 -11.26 8.14 -18.08
CA GLY A 202 -11.06 8.03 -16.63
C GLY A 202 -12.29 7.79 -15.76
N PHE A 203 -13.51 8.03 -16.23
CA PHE A 203 -14.72 7.66 -15.49
C PHE A 203 -15.06 6.17 -15.57
N ALA A 204 -14.56 5.42 -16.56
CA ALA A 204 -14.71 3.97 -16.68
C ALA A 204 -13.86 3.27 -15.61
N GLN A 205 -14.51 2.73 -14.57
CA GLN A 205 -13.82 2.21 -13.39
C GLN A 205 -13.87 0.69 -13.24
N ARG A 206 -14.85 0.05 -13.87
CA ARG A 206 -15.08 -1.38 -13.71
C ARG A 206 -15.70 -1.97 -14.96
N ILE A 207 -15.14 -3.04 -15.48
CA ILE A 207 -15.77 -3.83 -16.54
C ILE A 207 -16.79 -4.77 -15.89
N VAL A 208 -17.99 -4.80 -16.46
CA VAL A 208 -19.09 -5.66 -16.00
C VAL A 208 -18.64 -7.11 -16.06
N GLY A 209 -18.87 -7.85 -14.97
CA GLY A 209 -18.43 -9.25 -14.84
C GLY A 209 -16.99 -9.42 -14.35
N LEU A 210 -16.16 -8.37 -14.34
CA LEU A 210 -14.79 -8.43 -13.82
C LEU A 210 -14.66 -7.81 -12.42
N SER A 211 -13.65 -8.26 -11.68
CA SER A 211 -13.19 -7.59 -10.45
C SER A 211 -12.54 -6.25 -10.78
N LYS A 212 -12.37 -5.37 -9.78
CA LYS A 212 -11.70 -4.07 -9.97
C LYS A 212 -10.26 -4.20 -10.47
N GLY A 213 -9.52 -5.21 -9.98
CA GLY A 213 -8.13 -5.43 -10.38
C GLY A 213 -7.99 -5.91 -11.82
N GLU A 214 -8.87 -6.82 -12.25
CA GLU A 214 -8.94 -7.29 -13.65
C GLU A 214 -9.42 -6.17 -14.57
N SER A 215 -10.46 -5.44 -14.16
CA SER A 215 -10.98 -4.29 -14.91
C SER A 215 -9.86 -3.29 -15.20
N ARG A 216 -9.05 -2.96 -14.19
CA ARG A 216 -7.93 -2.04 -14.35
C ARG A 216 -6.92 -2.53 -15.39
N LYS A 217 -6.52 -3.81 -15.35
CA LYS A 217 -5.58 -4.36 -16.34
C LYS A 217 -6.11 -4.28 -17.78
N VAL A 218 -7.40 -4.59 -17.98
CA VAL A 218 -8.03 -4.54 -19.31
C VAL A 218 -8.20 -3.10 -19.78
N LEU A 219 -8.66 -2.22 -18.90
CA LEU A 219 -8.78 -0.79 -19.20
C LEU A 219 -7.41 -0.16 -19.49
N ASP A 220 -6.37 -0.47 -18.70
CA ASP A 220 -5.00 0.01 -18.93
C ASP A 220 -4.45 -0.47 -20.28
N LEU A 221 -4.72 -1.75 -20.63
CA LEU A 221 -4.33 -2.29 -21.94
C LEU A 221 -4.99 -1.54 -23.09
N LEU A 222 -6.30 -1.33 -23.04
CA LEU A 222 -7.02 -0.61 -24.09
C LEU A 222 -6.66 0.89 -24.09
N GLN A 223 -6.47 1.50 -22.92
CA GLN A 223 -6.06 2.89 -22.76
C GLN A 223 -4.68 3.12 -23.39
N ALA A 224 -3.75 2.17 -23.29
CA ALA A 224 -2.43 2.26 -23.92
C ALA A 224 -2.49 2.38 -25.45
N TYR A 225 -3.56 1.92 -26.10
CA TYR A 225 -3.79 2.16 -27.54
C TYR A 225 -4.36 3.56 -27.80
N VAL A 226 -5.25 4.05 -26.93
CA VAL A 226 -5.82 5.40 -27.03
C VAL A 226 -4.73 6.46 -26.90
N THR A 227 -3.80 6.30 -25.95
CA THR A 227 -2.78 7.30 -25.64
C THR A 227 -1.51 7.17 -26.49
N ARG A 228 -1.54 6.41 -27.58
CA ARG A 228 -0.42 6.33 -28.53
C ARG A 228 -0.17 7.69 -29.17
N PRO A 229 1.09 8.17 -29.27
CA PRO A 229 1.39 9.48 -29.83
C PRO A 229 0.78 9.75 -31.20
N GLU A 230 0.65 8.73 -32.05
CA GLU A 230 0.07 8.82 -33.39
C GLU A 230 -1.42 9.21 -33.37
N ASN A 231 -2.13 8.86 -32.28
CA ASN A 231 -3.54 9.13 -32.08
C ASN A 231 -3.79 10.50 -31.45
N LEU A 232 -2.75 11.29 -31.16
CA LEU A 232 -2.87 12.53 -30.38
C LEU A 232 -2.70 13.79 -31.23
N VAL A 233 -3.53 14.80 -30.96
CA VAL A 233 -3.19 16.19 -31.21
C VAL A 233 -2.81 16.83 -29.87
N ARG A 234 -1.63 17.46 -29.83
CA ARG A 234 -1.16 18.26 -28.69
C ARG A 234 -1.36 19.74 -29.02
N TRP A 235 -2.33 20.37 -28.39
CA TRP A 235 -2.64 21.77 -28.63
C TRP A 235 -1.98 22.68 -27.59
N ARG A 236 -1.09 23.55 -28.06
CA ARG A 236 -0.53 24.64 -27.25
C ARG A 236 -1.40 25.87 -27.43
N TRP A 237 -1.93 26.37 -26.33
CA TRP A 237 -2.85 27.49 -26.35
C TRP A 237 -2.15 28.83 -26.62
N SER A 238 -2.85 29.68 -27.37
CA SER A 238 -2.62 31.12 -27.49
C SER A 238 -3.85 31.90 -26.99
N PRO A 239 -3.71 33.20 -26.68
CA PRO A 239 -4.87 34.05 -26.45
C PRO A 239 -5.83 34.01 -27.65
N ASN A 240 -7.13 34.14 -27.38
CA ASN A 240 -8.17 34.25 -28.40
C ASN A 240 -8.36 33.00 -29.30
N GLN A 241 -8.25 31.80 -28.71
CA GLN A 241 -8.43 30.54 -29.40
C GLN A 241 -9.66 29.78 -28.90
N LEU A 242 -10.22 28.95 -29.78
CA LEU A 242 -11.25 27.98 -29.43
C LEU A 242 -10.89 26.60 -30.00
N VAL A 243 -11.09 25.55 -29.21
CA VAL A 243 -10.99 24.16 -29.65
C VAL A 243 -12.36 23.52 -29.51
N LEU A 244 -12.83 22.85 -30.56
CA LEU A 244 -14.05 22.05 -30.59
C LEU A 244 -13.68 20.58 -30.80
N PHE A 245 -14.18 19.66 -29.98
CA PHE A 245 -13.93 18.23 -30.16
C PHE A 245 -15.17 17.38 -29.92
N ASP A 246 -15.21 16.23 -30.59
CA ASP A 246 -16.31 15.25 -30.53
C ASP A 246 -16.11 14.26 -29.37
N ASN A 247 -16.84 14.47 -28.29
CA ASN A 247 -16.78 13.61 -27.10
C ASN A 247 -17.31 12.19 -27.36
N ARG A 248 -18.01 11.91 -28.45
CA ARG A 248 -18.46 10.54 -28.74
C ARG A 248 -17.31 9.63 -29.13
N ILE A 249 -16.19 10.19 -29.59
CA ILE A 249 -15.07 9.42 -30.12
C ILE A 249 -13.68 9.97 -29.77
N THR A 250 -13.58 10.89 -28.81
CA THR A 250 -12.30 11.42 -28.32
C THR A 250 -12.14 11.28 -26.81
N GLN A 251 -10.88 11.25 -26.37
CA GLN A 251 -10.50 11.47 -24.97
C GLN A 251 -9.53 12.64 -24.90
N HIS A 252 -9.47 13.34 -23.76
CA HIS A 252 -8.59 14.49 -23.59
C HIS A 252 -7.91 14.53 -22.22
N TYR A 253 -6.80 15.27 -22.16
CA TYR A 253 -5.93 15.41 -21.01
C TYR A 253 -5.38 16.83 -20.93
N ALA A 254 -5.48 17.49 -19.77
CA ALA A 254 -4.84 18.79 -19.53
C ALA A 254 -3.45 18.61 -18.93
N VAL A 255 -2.41 19.10 -19.62
CA VAL A 255 -1.02 18.95 -19.18
C VAL A 255 -0.70 19.95 -18.07
N ASP A 256 -0.27 19.43 -16.92
CA ASP A 256 0.16 20.21 -15.75
C ASP A 256 1.69 20.42 -15.77
N ASN A 257 2.15 21.32 -16.64
CA ASN A 257 3.58 21.63 -16.89
C ASN A 257 3.87 23.14 -16.98
N TYR A 258 3.13 23.94 -16.21
CA TYR A 258 3.19 25.42 -16.21
C TYR A 258 3.44 25.99 -14.81
N ASP A 259 4.04 25.21 -13.91
CA ASP A 259 4.53 25.60 -12.58
C ASP A 259 3.52 26.35 -11.69
N GLY A 260 2.24 26.00 -11.79
CA GLY A 260 1.17 26.62 -11.01
C GLY A 260 0.74 28.01 -11.49
N LEU A 261 1.23 28.47 -12.65
CA LEU A 261 0.76 29.70 -13.28
C LEU A 261 -0.74 29.63 -13.64
N PRO A 262 -1.46 30.75 -13.65
CA PRO A 262 -2.90 30.73 -13.90
C PRO A 262 -3.19 30.26 -15.33
N ARG A 263 -4.09 29.27 -15.42
CA ARG A 263 -4.63 28.74 -16.67
C ARG A 263 -6.14 28.62 -16.50
N ARG A 264 -6.88 29.37 -17.32
CA ARG A 264 -8.34 29.38 -17.30
C ARG A 264 -8.87 29.24 -18.72
N LEU A 265 -9.71 28.24 -18.93
CA LEU A 265 -10.50 28.04 -20.14
C LEU A 265 -11.98 28.01 -19.79
N HIS A 266 -12.85 28.39 -20.70
CA HIS A 266 -14.30 28.22 -20.55
C HIS A 266 -14.80 27.08 -21.43
N ARG A 267 -15.53 26.13 -20.83
CA ARG A 267 -16.11 24.97 -21.52
C ARG A 267 -17.61 25.12 -21.70
N VAL A 268 -18.08 24.91 -22.92
CA VAL A 268 -19.51 24.72 -23.25
C VAL A 268 -19.69 23.36 -23.89
N THR A 269 -20.71 22.62 -23.46
CA THR A 269 -20.96 21.24 -23.89
C THR A 269 -22.29 21.12 -24.62
N VAL A 270 -22.34 20.27 -25.64
CA VAL A 270 -23.53 20.01 -26.46
C VAL A 270 -24.17 18.69 -26.05
N ALA A 271 -25.48 18.67 -25.84
CA ALA A 271 -26.27 17.51 -25.44
C ALA A 271 -26.05 16.36 -26.42
N GLY A 272 -25.72 15.18 -25.89
CA GLY A 272 -25.46 14.00 -26.71
C GLY A 272 -26.51 12.91 -26.59
N ASP A 273 -26.32 11.89 -27.40
CA ASP A 273 -27.14 10.68 -27.48
C ASP A 273 -26.64 9.59 -26.51
N ILE A 274 -27.49 8.60 -26.30
CA ILE A 274 -27.18 7.42 -25.49
C ILE A 274 -26.13 6.58 -26.22
N PRO A 275 -24.97 6.25 -25.60
CA PRO A 275 -23.95 5.42 -26.23
C PRO A 275 -24.48 4.03 -26.63
N VAL A 276 -24.32 3.65 -27.89
CA VAL A 276 -24.76 2.33 -28.40
C VAL A 276 -23.56 1.45 -28.73
N GLY A 277 -23.62 0.19 -28.29
CA GLY A 277 -22.59 -0.82 -28.59
C GLY A 277 -22.78 -1.46 -29.96
N ILE A 278 -21.87 -2.34 -30.38
CA ILE A 278 -21.88 -2.94 -31.72
C ILE A 278 -23.12 -3.81 -31.97
N GLU A 279 -23.64 -4.47 -30.93
CA GLU A 279 -24.86 -5.29 -31.01
C GLU A 279 -26.17 -4.45 -30.97
N GLY A 280 -26.09 -3.12 -30.98
CA GLY A 280 -27.27 -2.25 -30.89
C GLY A 280 -27.90 -2.17 -29.49
N ARG A 281 -27.28 -2.76 -28.46
CA ARG A 281 -27.74 -2.69 -27.07
C ARG A 281 -27.45 -1.32 -26.46
N SER A 282 -28.34 -0.87 -25.58
CA SER A 282 -28.25 0.41 -24.85
C SER A 282 -27.82 0.24 -23.38
N PRO A 283 -27.24 1.29 -22.75
CA PRO A 283 -26.83 1.35 -21.35
C PRO A 283 -27.93 1.05 -20.33
N THR A 284 -27.56 0.50 -19.18
CA THR A 284 -28.43 0.31 -18.00
C THR A 284 -28.01 1.21 -16.83
N ARG A 285 -28.99 1.82 -16.12
CA ARG A 285 -28.75 2.71 -14.96
C ARG A 285 -29.16 2.04 -13.64
N SER A 286 -28.30 2.10 -12.63
CA SER A 286 -28.66 1.82 -11.22
C SER A 286 -28.52 3.10 -10.40
N ARG A 287 -29.61 3.59 -9.79
CA ARG A 287 -29.62 4.80 -8.95
C ARG A 287 -29.70 4.38 -7.49
N GLU A 288 -28.63 4.56 -6.71
CA GLU A 288 -28.69 4.45 -5.25
C GLU A 288 -29.11 5.81 -4.67
N THR A 289 -30.28 5.87 -4.02
CA THR A 289 -30.73 7.03 -3.23
C THR A 289 -29.89 7.15 -1.96
N PRO A 290 -29.33 8.33 -1.62
CA PRO A 290 -28.63 8.51 -0.35
C PRO A 290 -29.59 8.28 0.82
N ARG A 291 -29.22 7.44 1.80
CA ARG A 291 -29.93 7.37 3.09
C ARG A 291 -29.70 8.70 3.82
N THR A 292 -30.76 9.47 3.99
CA THR A 292 -30.78 10.68 4.82
C THR A 292 -30.71 10.28 6.30
N THR A 293 -29.56 10.45 6.93
CA THR A 293 -29.45 10.51 8.40
C THR A 293 -29.76 11.95 8.83
N PRO A 294 -30.70 12.21 9.77
CA PRO A 294 -31.01 13.56 10.19
C PRO A 294 -29.84 14.18 10.98
N PRO A 295 -29.59 15.49 10.86
CA PRO A 295 -28.46 16.15 11.51
C PRO A 295 -28.68 16.31 13.02
N SER A 296 -27.66 15.96 13.80
CA SER A 296 -27.52 16.29 15.22
C SER A 296 -27.12 17.77 15.37
N PRO A 297 -27.64 18.51 16.38
CA PRO A 297 -27.40 19.95 16.48
C PRO A 297 -25.98 20.31 16.99
N GLY A 298 -25.35 21.22 16.23
CA GLY A 298 -24.41 22.28 16.63
C GLY A 298 -23.32 21.99 17.67
N LYS A 299 -22.05 21.96 17.21
CA LYS A 299 -20.90 22.42 18.01
C LYS A 299 -20.06 23.41 17.21
N ARG A 300 -19.75 24.50 17.90
CA ARG A 300 -19.22 25.79 17.43
C ARG A 300 -17.77 25.67 16.95
N THR A 301 -17.48 26.35 15.85
CA THR A 301 -16.15 26.61 15.28
C THR A 301 -15.34 27.50 16.22
N VAL A 302 -14.08 27.12 16.48
CA VAL A 302 -13.06 28.00 17.08
C VAL A 302 -11.92 28.12 16.08
N THR A 303 -11.75 29.33 15.54
CA THR A 303 -10.72 29.69 14.56
C THR A 303 -9.49 30.22 15.30
N LEU A 304 -8.32 29.59 15.13
CA LEU A 304 -7.04 30.11 15.62
C LEU A 304 -6.20 30.60 14.43
N ARG A 305 -6.03 31.92 14.36
CA ARG A 305 -5.05 32.61 13.50
C ARG A 305 -3.64 32.33 14.02
N MET A 306 -2.73 31.88 13.15
CA MET A 306 -1.29 32.00 13.39
C MET A 306 -0.60 32.74 12.25
N THR A 307 0.25 33.65 12.66
CA THR A 307 0.90 34.74 11.94
C THR A 307 2.13 34.25 11.18
N ARG A 308 2.35 34.78 9.96
CA ARG A 308 3.55 34.56 9.13
C ARG A 308 4.83 35.04 9.85
N VAL A 309 5.89 34.26 9.74
CA VAL A 309 7.28 34.68 10.01
C VAL A 309 8.06 34.62 8.69
N HIS A 310 8.63 35.75 8.28
CA HIS A 310 9.62 35.86 7.21
C HIS A 310 10.97 35.33 7.66
N MET A 311 11.69 34.61 6.80
CA MET A 311 13.15 34.63 6.78
C MET A 311 13.70 34.58 5.35
N LEU A 312 14.67 35.46 5.13
CA LEU A 312 15.45 35.76 3.94
C LEU A 312 16.72 34.91 3.85
N GLY A 313 17.28 34.82 2.64
CA GLY A 313 18.67 34.41 2.33
C GLY A 313 18.75 32.95 1.84
N GLY A 314 19.11 32.63 0.59
CA GLY A 314 20.00 33.31 -0.35
C GLY A 314 21.40 32.73 -0.22
N LEU A 315 21.76 31.77 -1.08
CA LEU A 315 23.14 31.51 -1.52
C LEU A 315 23.15 30.50 -2.69
N SER A 316 23.70 30.98 -3.79
CA SER A 316 24.02 30.28 -5.04
C SER A 316 25.46 29.80 -4.98
N VAL A 317 25.74 28.57 -5.42
CA VAL A 317 27.06 28.17 -5.90
C VAL A 317 26.88 27.24 -7.11
N ASN A 318 27.59 27.59 -8.18
CA ASN A 318 27.58 26.97 -9.50
C ASN A 318 28.99 26.40 -9.79
N ALA A 319 29.07 25.54 -10.81
CA ALA A 319 30.27 24.87 -11.36
C ALA A 319 30.87 23.75 -10.49
N GLY A 320 31.32 22.61 -11.00
CA GLY A 320 31.67 22.19 -12.35
C GLY A 320 32.86 21.22 -12.24
N GLY A 321 32.94 20.20 -13.10
CA GLY A 321 34.16 19.41 -13.27
C GLY A 321 34.00 17.90 -13.07
N ARG A 322 33.95 17.17 -14.19
CA ARG A 322 34.35 15.75 -14.28
C ARG A 322 35.88 15.64 -14.22
N PRO A 323 36.41 14.46 -13.88
CA PRO A 323 37.30 13.83 -14.87
C PRO A 323 37.13 12.31 -15.02
N ASP A 324 37.39 11.88 -16.25
CA ASP A 324 37.53 10.50 -16.73
C ASP A 324 38.86 9.87 -16.29
N TRP A 325 38.88 8.55 -16.09
CA TRP A 325 40.10 7.73 -16.21
C TRP A 325 39.78 6.37 -16.82
N VAL A 326 40.63 5.97 -17.77
CA VAL A 326 40.52 4.81 -18.67
C VAL A 326 41.56 3.75 -18.26
N THR A 327 41.17 2.46 -18.40
CA THR A 327 41.99 1.23 -18.61
C THR A 327 42.86 0.66 -17.49
N PHE A 328 42.68 -0.65 -17.20
CA PHE A 328 43.64 -1.71 -17.57
C PHE A 328 43.07 -3.15 -17.39
N CYS A 329 43.31 -4.01 -18.41
CA CYS A 329 43.43 -5.49 -18.53
C CYS A 329 42.42 -6.45 -17.83
N LEU A 330 41.67 -7.35 -18.51
CA LEU A 330 41.91 -8.45 -19.48
C LEU A 330 41.98 -9.86 -18.85
N LEU A 331 41.05 -10.73 -19.32
CA LEU A 331 40.97 -12.21 -19.35
C LEU A 331 40.32 -12.98 -18.17
N PRO A 332 39.69 -14.17 -18.38
CA PRO A 332 39.06 -14.71 -19.58
C PRO A 332 37.60 -15.23 -19.38
N HIS A 333 36.89 -15.11 -20.49
CA HIS A 333 35.68 -15.75 -21.02
C HIS A 333 35.25 -17.08 -20.36
N TRP A 334 34.07 -17.07 -19.73
CA TRP A 334 33.23 -18.26 -19.57
C TRP A 334 32.08 -18.17 -20.56
N THR A 335 32.04 -19.13 -21.49
CA THR A 335 30.95 -19.32 -22.44
C THR A 335 29.67 -19.70 -21.70
N ALA A 336 28.70 -18.80 -21.67
CA ALA A 336 27.36 -19.10 -21.19
C ALA A 336 26.65 -20.00 -22.21
N VAL A 337 26.42 -21.25 -21.82
CA VAL A 337 25.47 -22.14 -22.50
C VAL A 337 24.06 -21.52 -22.36
N PRO A 338 23.30 -21.34 -23.45
CA PRO A 338 21.95 -20.81 -23.35
C PRO A 338 21.05 -21.88 -22.68
N MET A 339 20.56 -21.56 -21.48
CA MET A 339 19.49 -22.33 -20.85
C MET A 339 18.19 -22.14 -21.66
N PRO A 340 17.41 -23.20 -21.93
CA PRO A 340 16.13 -23.07 -22.62
C PRO A 340 15.20 -22.18 -21.80
N ARG A 341 14.54 -21.22 -22.47
CA ARG A 341 13.44 -20.44 -21.89
C ARG A 341 12.27 -21.37 -21.63
N THR A 342 12.20 -21.95 -20.43
CA THR A 342 10.95 -22.53 -19.94
C THR A 342 10.04 -21.38 -19.52
N SER A 343 9.10 -21.03 -20.40
CA SER A 343 7.90 -20.32 -20.00
C SER A 343 7.22 -21.16 -18.94
N VAL A 344 7.25 -20.71 -17.69
CA VAL A 344 6.38 -21.27 -16.65
C VAL A 344 4.96 -20.89 -17.06
N GLU A 345 4.28 -21.80 -17.76
CA GLU A 345 2.83 -21.77 -17.91
C GLU A 345 2.24 -21.81 -16.51
N THR A 346 1.63 -20.71 -16.09
CA THR A 346 0.68 -20.73 -14.98
C THR A 346 -0.46 -21.67 -15.36
N PRO A 347 -0.80 -22.68 -14.55
CA PRO A 347 -1.93 -23.56 -14.84
C PRO A 347 -3.23 -22.75 -14.98
N PRO A 348 -4.22 -23.24 -15.74
CA PRO A 348 -5.49 -22.54 -15.94
C PRO A 348 -6.17 -22.27 -14.59
N GLU A 349 -6.61 -21.03 -14.40
CA GLU A 349 -7.25 -20.57 -13.18
C GLU A 349 -8.60 -21.27 -13.01
N ALA A 350 -8.69 -22.19 -12.05
CA ALA A 350 -9.96 -22.77 -11.65
C ALA A 350 -10.79 -21.73 -10.90
N ASP A 351 -12.04 -21.53 -11.32
CA ASP A 351 -13.07 -20.63 -10.76
C ASP A 351 -13.17 -20.68 -9.22
N GLY A 352 -12.31 -19.94 -8.53
CA GLY A 352 -12.16 -20.00 -7.07
C GLY A 352 -12.28 -18.63 -6.43
N VAL A 353 -13.27 -18.49 -5.55
CA VAL A 353 -13.48 -17.34 -4.65
C VAL A 353 -12.15 -16.84 -4.06
N SER A 354 -11.75 -15.62 -4.43
CA SER A 354 -10.53 -14.98 -3.93
C SER A 354 -10.69 -14.45 -2.50
N LEU A 355 -9.58 -14.19 -1.79
CA LEU A 355 -9.60 -13.63 -0.44
C LEU A 355 -10.34 -12.28 -0.42
N SER A 356 -11.16 -12.03 0.61
CA SER A 356 -11.92 -10.78 0.67
C SER A 356 -11.02 -9.57 0.94
N HIS A 357 -11.07 -8.55 0.07
CA HIS A 357 -10.40 -7.26 0.27
C HIS A 357 -11.19 -6.36 1.25
N GLY A 358 -11.36 -6.81 2.49
CA GLY A 358 -12.18 -6.14 3.52
C GLY A 358 -11.45 -5.12 4.39
N LEU A 359 -10.11 -5.07 4.36
CA LEU A 359 -9.28 -4.21 5.21
C LEU A 359 -9.08 -2.83 4.59
N LYS A 360 -9.36 -1.79 5.36
CA LYS A 360 -9.07 -0.39 4.97
C LYS A 360 -7.56 -0.13 5.14
N GLN A 361 -7.02 0.89 4.46
CA GLN A 361 -5.61 1.27 4.57
C GLN A 361 -5.19 1.58 6.02
N ARG A 362 -6.07 2.20 6.81
CA ARG A 362 -5.86 2.39 8.27
C ARG A 362 -5.70 1.08 9.04
N HIS A 363 -6.40 0.03 8.63
CA HIS A 363 -6.31 -1.30 9.25
C HIS A 363 -4.97 -1.92 8.92
N LEU A 364 -4.52 -1.88 7.66
CA LEU A 364 -3.22 -2.41 7.27
C LEU A 364 -2.06 -1.71 7.98
N SER A 365 -2.11 -0.39 8.11
CA SER A 365 -1.12 0.39 8.87
C SER A 365 -1.12 0.05 10.35
N MET A 366 -2.28 -0.15 10.99
CA MET A 366 -2.36 -0.47 12.41
C MET A 366 -2.10 -1.94 12.73
N ILE A 367 -2.45 -2.88 11.84
CA ILE A 367 -2.02 -4.28 11.92
C ILE A 367 -0.49 -4.34 11.89
N ALA A 368 0.13 -3.58 10.98
CA ALA A 368 1.56 -3.40 10.93
C ALA A 368 2.15 -2.70 12.18
N LEU A 369 1.39 -1.78 12.78
CA LEU A 369 1.81 -1.05 13.99
C LEU A 369 1.65 -1.86 15.29
N GLY A 370 0.68 -2.78 15.32
CA GLY A 370 0.25 -3.44 16.53
C GLY A 370 0.75 -4.87 16.67
N GLY A 371 0.66 -5.69 15.62
CA GLY A 371 0.81 -7.14 15.71
C GLY A 371 2.20 -7.64 16.15
N VAL A 372 3.19 -6.76 16.22
CA VAL A 372 4.59 -7.05 16.58
C VAL A 372 4.87 -6.81 18.07
N ILE A 373 4.07 -5.96 18.71
CA ILE A 373 4.23 -5.62 20.12
C ILE A 373 3.41 -6.63 20.92
N GLY A 374 4.11 -7.61 21.53
CA GLY A 374 3.51 -8.72 22.28
C GLY A 374 4.43 -9.23 23.40
N ALA A 375 4.39 -10.53 23.66
CA ALA A 375 5.05 -11.19 24.79
C ALA A 375 6.55 -10.89 24.86
N GLY A 376 7.23 -10.81 23.72
CA GLY A 376 8.67 -10.57 23.68
C GLY A 376 9.10 -9.21 24.23
N LEU A 377 8.28 -8.16 24.12
CA LEU A 377 8.59 -6.86 24.71
C LEU A 377 8.14 -6.77 26.17
N PHE A 378 6.94 -7.23 26.50
CA PHE A 378 6.35 -7.01 27.83
C PHE A 378 6.75 -8.05 28.87
N VAL A 379 6.84 -9.32 28.48
CA VAL A 379 7.07 -10.44 29.40
C VAL A 379 8.51 -10.95 29.24
N GLY A 380 8.95 -11.19 28.01
CA GLY A 380 10.28 -11.71 27.70
C GLY A 380 11.44 -10.76 28.07
N SER A 381 11.19 -9.45 28.10
CA SER A 381 12.21 -8.47 28.47
C SER A 381 12.59 -8.54 29.95
N GLY A 382 11.70 -9.00 30.84
CA GLY A 382 11.99 -9.15 32.28
C GLY A 382 13.15 -10.12 32.53
N ALA A 383 13.10 -11.30 31.90
CA ALA A 383 14.19 -12.28 31.94
C ALA A 383 15.48 -11.72 31.31
N GLY A 384 15.36 -10.94 30.23
CA GLY A 384 16.50 -10.26 29.61
C GLY A 384 17.15 -9.21 30.51
N ILE A 385 16.35 -8.40 31.22
CA ILE A 385 16.83 -7.40 32.18
C ILE A 385 17.51 -8.10 33.37
N ALA A 386 16.89 -9.15 33.92
CA ALA A 386 17.48 -9.91 35.01
C ALA A 386 18.83 -10.53 34.63
N ALA A 387 19.02 -10.92 33.37
CA ALA A 387 20.26 -11.50 32.89
C ALA A 387 21.34 -10.47 32.52
N ALA A 388 20.98 -9.42 31.76
CA ALA A 388 21.92 -8.45 31.23
C ALA A 388 22.13 -7.22 32.13
N GLY A 389 21.25 -6.98 33.10
CA GLY A 389 21.23 -5.73 33.85
C GLY A 389 20.98 -4.52 32.94
N PRO A 390 21.57 -3.35 33.22
CA PRO A 390 21.44 -2.15 32.40
C PRO A 390 21.94 -2.32 30.95
N ALA A 391 22.88 -3.24 30.71
CA ALA A 391 23.35 -3.60 29.38
C ALA A 391 22.25 -4.19 28.47
N ILE A 392 21.06 -4.50 28.99
CA ILE A 392 19.89 -4.85 28.17
C ILE A 392 19.54 -3.76 27.15
N VAL A 393 19.82 -2.48 27.45
CA VAL A 393 19.61 -1.37 26.51
C VAL A 393 20.51 -1.54 25.29
N VAL A 394 21.77 -1.94 25.50
CA VAL A 394 22.72 -2.23 24.43
C VAL A 394 22.32 -3.49 23.67
N ALA A 395 21.88 -4.54 24.37
CA ALA A 395 21.37 -5.75 23.73
C ALA A 395 20.22 -5.44 22.75
N TYR A 396 19.20 -4.69 23.18
CA TYR A 396 18.08 -4.29 22.33
C TYR A 396 18.46 -3.29 21.23
N ALA A 397 19.46 -2.44 21.46
CA ALA A 397 19.97 -1.55 20.42
C ALA A 397 20.72 -2.34 19.32
N LEU A 398 21.56 -3.32 19.70
CA LEU A 398 22.32 -4.14 18.76
C LEU A 398 21.41 -5.06 17.94
N SER A 399 20.49 -5.77 18.58
CA SER A 399 19.49 -6.58 17.87
C SER A 399 18.49 -5.71 17.09
N GLY A 400 18.17 -4.52 17.60
CA GLY A 400 17.36 -3.52 16.91
C GLY A 400 18.00 -3.02 15.61
N LEU A 401 19.31 -2.75 15.65
CA LEU A 401 20.11 -2.44 14.45
C LEU A 401 20.13 -3.63 13.49
N LEU A 402 20.31 -4.85 13.98
CA LEU A 402 20.31 -6.06 13.17
C LEU A 402 18.97 -6.23 12.42
N VAL A 403 17.84 -6.16 13.12
CA VAL A 403 16.52 -6.29 12.48
C VAL A 403 16.20 -5.11 11.58
N MET A 404 16.70 -3.90 11.88
CA MET A 404 16.57 -2.75 11.00
C MET A 404 17.23 -3.01 9.63
N LEU A 405 18.43 -3.60 9.62
CA LEU A 405 19.11 -3.99 8.38
C LEU A 405 18.27 -5.02 7.61
N VAL A 406 17.75 -6.05 8.30
CA VAL A 406 16.89 -7.07 7.68
C VAL A 406 15.61 -6.47 7.10
N MET A 407 14.94 -5.60 7.83
CA MET A 407 13.73 -4.90 7.38
C MET A 407 14.02 -3.96 6.21
N ARG A 408 15.20 -3.34 6.16
CA ARG A 408 15.63 -2.54 5.01
C ARG A 408 15.84 -3.40 3.77
N MET A 409 16.47 -4.56 3.91
CA MET A 409 16.63 -5.55 2.83
C MET A 409 15.28 -6.05 2.32
N LEU A 410 14.38 -6.39 3.25
CA LEU A 410 13.03 -6.85 2.92
C LEU A 410 12.22 -5.75 2.24
N GLY A 411 12.37 -4.49 2.68
CA GLY A 411 11.75 -3.32 2.09
C GLY A 411 12.18 -3.06 0.66
N GLU A 412 13.47 -3.19 0.37
CA GLU A 412 14.01 -3.10 -0.99
C GLU A 412 13.38 -4.15 -1.91
N MET A 413 13.42 -5.43 -1.52
CA MET A 413 12.86 -6.50 -2.35
C MET A 413 11.33 -6.40 -2.48
N SER A 414 10.62 -6.05 -1.41
CA SER A 414 9.16 -5.98 -1.40
C SER A 414 8.62 -4.73 -2.09
N ALA A 415 9.37 -3.63 -2.12
CA ALA A 415 9.02 -2.46 -2.94
C ALA A 415 9.27 -2.72 -4.43
N ALA A 416 10.35 -3.43 -4.77
CA ALA A 416 10.63 -3.80 -6.16
C ALA A 416 9.65 -4.85 -6.71
N TYR A 417 9.23 -5.79 -5.85
CA TYR A 417 8.35 -6.90 -6.21
C TYR A 417 7.24 -7.14 -5.17
N PRO A 418 6.21 -6.28 -5.09
CA PRO A 418 5.16 -6.45 -4.11
C PRO A 418 4.45 -7.81 -4.21
N SER A 419 4.43 -8.56 -3.10
CA SER A 419 3.77 -9.87 -3.02
C SER A 419 3.34 -10.14 -1.58
N SER A 420 2.13 -10.68 -1.39
CA SER A 420 1.64 -11.12 -0.07
C SER A 420 2.39 -12.34 0.47
N GLY A 421 3.14 -13.07 -0.36
CA GLY A 421 4.09 -14.08 0.11
C GLY A 421 5.41 -13.49 0.65
N SER A 422 5.61 -12.17 0.50
CA SER A 422 6.76 -11.39 0.98
C SER A 422 8.09 -12.12 0.75
N PHE A 423 8.92 -12.25 1.79
CA PHE A 423 10.24 -12.87 1.73
C PHE A 423 10.25 -14.32 1.21
N SER A 424 9.19 -15.10 1.39
CA SER A 424 9.14 -16.46 0.84
C SER A 424 9.04 -16.45 -0.69
N THR A 425 8.34 -15.47 -1.27
CA THR A 425 8.32 -15.25 -2.73
C THR A 425 9.66 -14.69 -3.21
N HIS A 426 10.29 -13.81 -2.42
CA HIS A 426 11.61 -13.27 -2.76
C HIS A 426 12.70 -14.35 -2.75
N ALA A 427 12.69 -15.25 -1.77
CA ALA A 427 13.59 -16.39 -1.70
C ALA A 427 13.43 -17.34 -2.89
N GLU A 428 12.18 -17.56 -3.31
CA GLU A 428 11.87 -18.34 -4.52
C GLU A 428 12.48 -17.72 -5.78
N ARG A 429 12.37 -16.39 -5.94
CA ARG A 429 12.94 -15.67 -7.09
C ARG A 429 14.46 -15.58 -7.04
N ALA A 430 15.03 -15.44 -5.84
CA ALA A 430 16.46 -15.25 -5.63
C ALA A 430 17.27 -16.54 -5.77
N ILE A 431 16.75 -17.65 -5.20
CA ILE A 431 17.49 -18.89 -5.00
C ILE A 431 16.79 -20.06 -5.71
N GLY A 432 15.45 -20.13 -5.64
CA GLY A 432 14.63 -21.14 -6.31
C GLY A 432 13.46 -21.65 -5.45
N PRO A 433 12.53 -22.43 -6.03
CA PRO A 433 11.32 -22.93 -5.35
C PRO A 433 11.57 -23.61 -4.00
N TRP A 434 12.65 -24.39 -3.85
CA TRP A 434 12.98 -25.04 -2.57
C TRP A 434 13.23 -24.02 -1.43
N ALA A 435 13.86 -22.88 -1.75
CA ALA A 435 14.16 -21.85 -0.76
C ALA A 435 12.89 -21.09 -0.37
N GLY A 436 12.00 -20.83 -1.33
CA GLY A 436 10.69 -20.24 -1.07
C GLY A 436 9.81 -21.13 -0.18
N PHE A 437 9.80 -22.45 -0.46
CA PHE A 437 9.13 -23.45 0.37
C PHE A 437 9.68 -23.44 1.80
N THR A 438 11.00 -23.50 1.95
CA THR A 438 11.67 -23.54 3.26
C THR A 438 11.36 -22.28 4.06
N ALA A 439 11.55 -21.09 3.47
CA ALA A 439 11.29 -19.82 4.13
C ALA A 439 9.83 -19.68 4.57
N GLY A 440 8.88 -20.04 3.70
CA GLY A 440 7.47 -19.92 4.00
C GLY A 440 7.01 -20.87 5.11
N TRP A 441 7.40 -22.14 5.08
CA TRP A 441 7.01 -23.10 6.11
C TRP A 441 7.71 -22.87 7.44
N SER A 442 8.99 -22.46 7.45
CA SER A 442 9.68 -22.07 8.68
C SER A 442 8.99 -20.88 9.34
N PHE A 443 8.57 -19.88 8.57
CA PHE A 443 7.85 -18.74 9.12
C PHE A 443 6.41 -19.09 9.53
N TRP A 444 5.74 -20.00 8.82
CA TRP A 444 4.44 -20.51 9.24
C TRP A 444 4.50 -21.18 10.62
N VAL A 445 5.51 -22.04 10.84
CA VAL A 445 5.75 -22.66 12.15
C VAL A 445 6.05 -21.59 13.19
N LEU A 446 6.92 -20.63 12.88
CA LEU A 446 7.22 -19.51 13.78
C LEU A 446 5.96 -18.78 14.26
N LEU A 447 5.08 -18.40 13.32
CA LEU A 447 3.84 -17.71 13.67
C LEU A 447 2.92 -18.60 14.51
N CYS A 448 2.83 -19.89 14.22
CA CYS A 448 2.04 -20.84 15.01
C CYS A 448 2.60 -21.01 16.44
N THR A 449 3.92 -21.07 16.60
CA THR A 449 4.59 -21.10 17.92
C THR A 449 4.34 -19.81 18.69
N ALA A 450 4.38 -18.65 18.01
CA ALA A 450 4.09 -17.36 18.61
C ALA A 450 2.64 -17.27 19.14
N VAL A 451 1.66 -17.87 18.45
CA VAL A 451 0.27 -17.96 18.98
C VAL A 451 0.25 -18.60 20.38
N GLY A 452 0.97 -19.70 20.57
CA GLY A 452 1.06 -20.36 21.87
C GLY A 452 1.75 -19.50 22.93
N LEU A 453 2.87 -18.87 22.58
CA LEU A 453 3.62 -17.98 23.48
C LEU A 453 2.75 -16.82 23.99
N GLU A 454 2.05 -16.14 23.09
CA GLU A 454 1.16 -15.02 23.43
C GLU A 454 0.00 -15.46 24.32
N GLY A 455 -0.58 -16.63 24.03
CA GLY A 455 -1.64 -17.23 24.84
C GLY A 455 -1.20 -17.57 26.26
N ILE A 456 0.01 -18.12 26.43
CA ILE A 456 0.60 -18.44 27.74
C ILE A 456 0.88 -17.16 28.53
N GLY A 457 1.49 -16.14 27.92
CA GLY A 457 1.72 -14.86 28.59
C GLY A 457 0.41 -14.19 29.03
N ALA A 458 -0.63 -14.26 28.20
CA ALA A 458 -1.96 -13.76 28.56
C ALA A 458 -2.58 -14.54 29.72
N ALA A 459 -2.38 -15.86 29.76
CA ALA A 459 -2.88 -16.72 30.82
C ALA A 459 -2.20 -16.43 32.17
N GLN A 460 -0.90 -16.15 32.19
CA GLN A 460 -0.14 -15.79 33.39
C GLN A 460 -0.67 -14.51 34.06
N ILE A 461 -1.09 -13.52 33.27
CA ILE A 461 -1.69 -12.28 33.80
C ILE A 461 -3.05 -12.58 34.46
N VAL A 462 -3.90 -13.37 33.78
CA VAL A 462 -5.25 -13.66 34.28
C VAL A 462 -5.22 -14.61 35.48
N SER A 463 -4.33 -15.59 35.50
CA SER A 463 -4.12 -16.47 36.67
C SER A 463 -3.61 -15.68 37.88
N GLY A 464 -2.80 -14.62 37.65
CA GLY A 464 -2.41 -13.68 38.69
C GLY A 464 -3.57 -12.89 39.30
N TRP A 465 -4.58 -12.52 38.50
CA TRP A 465 -5.79 -11.85 38.99
C TRP A 465 -6.80 -12.80 39.65
N LEU A 466 -6.86 -14.05 39.20
CA LEU A 466 -7.76 -15.09 39.69
C LEU A 466 -6.96 -16.30 40.20
N PRO A 467 -6.33 -16.18 41.39
CA PRO A 467 -5.54 -17.26 41.97
C PRO A 467 -6.36 -18.54 42.12
N GLY A 468 -5.76 -19.69 41.77
CA GLY A 468 -6.41 -21.00 41.83
C GLY A 468 -7.08 -21.45 40.52
N THR A 469 -7.06 -20.61 39.47
CA THR A 469 -7.46 -21.02 38.12
C THR A 469 -6.24 -21.57 37.35
N PRO A 470 -6.36 -22.71 36.65
CA PRO A 470 -5.23 -23.30 35.95
C PRO A 470 -4.92 -22.56 34.65
N GLU A 471 -3.64 -22.26 34.40
CA GLU A 471 -3.20 -21.47 33.23
C GLU A 471 -3.64 -22.07 31.89
N TRP A 472 -3.50 -23.39 31.73
CA TRP A 472 -3.87 -24.08 30.49
C TRP A 472 -5.35 -23.85 30.10
N ALA A 473 -6.25 -23.66 31.07
CA ALA A 473 -7.66 -23.42 30.80
C ALA A 473 -7.89 -22.03 30.20
N TRP A 474 -7.12 -21.04 30.63
CA TRP A 474 -7.12 -19.70 30.03
C TRP A 474 -6.53 -19.73 28.61
N VAL A 475 -5.40 -20.42 28.41
CA VAL A 475 -4.83 -20.60 27.06
C VAL A 475 -5.85 -21.27 26.14
N ALA A 476 -6.54 -22.32 26.61
CA ALA A 476 -7.58 -23.01 25.85
C ALA A 476 -8.75 -22.07 25.49
N LEU A 477 -9.23 -21.28 26.45
CA LEU A 477 -10.30 -20.32 26.24
C LEU A 477 -9.92 -19.29 25.17
N PHE A 478 -8.74 -18.69 25.30
CA PHE A 478 -8.24 -17.72 24.32
C PHE A 478 -8.10 -18.35 22.93
N MET A 479 -7.56 -19.57 22.85
CA MET A 479 -7.45 -20.29 21.58
C MET A 479 -8.81 -20.53 20.92
N VAL A 480 -9.83 -20.95 21.68
CA VAL A 480 -11.19 -21.15 21.14
C VAL A 480 -11.77 -19.83 20.64
N VAL A 481 -11.69 -18.77 21.44
CA VAL A 481 -12.23 -17.44 21.09
C VAL A 481 -11.58 -16.92 19.81
N PHE A 482 -10.25 -16.89 19.75
CA PHE A 482 -9.53 -16.30 18.61
C PHE A 482 -9.52 -17.19 17.37
N CYS A 483 -9.58 -18.52 17.52
CA CYS A 483 -9.86 -19.43 16.41
C CYS A 483 -11.25 -19.13 15.82
N GLY A 484 -12.28 -19.04 16.66
CA GLY A 484 -13.64 -18.70 16.25
C GLY A 484 -13.72 -17.36 15.53
N MET A 485 -13.09 -16.32 16.09
CA MET A 485 -13.02 -14.99 15.47
C MET A 485 -12.40 -15.03 14.06
N ASN A 486 -11.31 -15.78 13.88
CA ASN A 486 -10.63 -15.91 12.59
C ASN A 486 -11.40 -16.76 11.55
N LEU A 487 -12.44 -17.49 11.97
CA LEU A 487 -13.35 -18.22 11.08
C LEU A 487 -14.52 -17.35 10.59
N THR A 488 -14.78 -16.21 11.23
CA THR A 488 -15.81 -15.22 10.83
C THR A 488 -15.29 -14.17 9.85
N ALA A 489 -16.17 -13.37 9.24
CA ALA A 489 -15.82 -12.46 8.14
C ALA A 489 -14.77 -11.38 8.53
N VAL A 490 -13.76 -11.20 7.66
CA VAL A 490 -12.54 -10.37 7.83
C VAL A 490 -12.81 -8.89 8.16
N LYS A 491 -14.01 -8.37 7.87
CA LYS A 491 -14.33 -6.95 8.10
C LYS A 491 -14.31 -6.57 9.59
N ASN A 492 -14.66 -7.49 10.49
CA ASN A 492 -14.62 -7.24 11.93
C ASN A 492 -13.19 -7.27 12.48
N PHE A 493 -12.33 -8.14 11.92
CA PHE A 493 -10.92 -8.27 12.32
C PHE A 493 -10.15 -6.95 12.24
N GLY A 494 -10.28 -6.21 11.12
CA GLY A 494 -9.52 -4.98 10.91
C GLY A 494 -9.88 -3.85 11.88
N GLU A 495 -11.14 -3.74 12.30
CA GLU A 495 -11.56 -2.71 13.26
C GLU A 495 -11.13 -3.06 14.70
N PHE A 496 -11.18 -4.34 15.12
CA PHE A 496 -10.68 -4.75 16.44
C PHE A 496 -9.18 -4.52 16.57
N GLU A 497 -8.42 -4.96 15.57
CA GLU A 497 -6.96 -4.83 15.59
C GLU A 497 -6.51 -3.37 15.54
N PHE A 498 -7.26 -2.50 14.86
CA PHE A 498 -7.03 -1.06 14.88
C PHE A 498 -7.07 -0.48 16.30
N TRP A 499 -8.13 -0.79 17.06
CA TRP A 499 -8.30 -0.30 18.42
C TRP A 499 -7.29 -0.90 19.40
N PHE A 500 -7.01 -2.20 19.29
CA PHE A 500 -5.99 -2.86 20.11
C PHE A 500 -4.59 -2.28 19.86
N ALA A 501 -4.25 -2.03 18.59
CA ALA A 501 -3.00 -1.38 18.22
C ALA A 501 -2.89 0.06 18.72
N ALA A 502 -3.98 0.84 18.66
CA ALA A 502 -4.01 2.19 19.20
C ALA A 502 -3.82 2.22 20.72
N LEU A 503 -4.51 1.33 21.45
CA LEU A 503 -4.40 1.23 22.91
C LEU A 503 -2.96 0.96 23.36
N LYS A 504 -2.30 -0.07 22.79
CA LYS A 504 -0.95 -0.45 23.23
C LYS A 504 0.11 0.60 22.87
N VAL A 505 0.03 1.19 21.69
CA VAL A 505 0.97 2.26 21.30
C VAL A 505 0.77 3.51 22.15
N GLY A 506 -0.48 3.88 22.43
CA GLY A 506 -0.79 4.98 23.35
C GLY A 506 -0.27 4.74 24.76
N ALA A 507 -0.44 3.51 25.29
CA ALA A 507 0.03 3.14 26.61
C ALA A 507 1.55 3.13 26.72
N ILE A 508 2.28 2.59 25.74
CA ILE A 508 3.75 2.65 25.73
C ILE A 508 4.22 4.10 25.62
N ALA A 509 3.61 4.91 24.76
CA ALA A 509 3.96 6.33 24.65
C ALA A 509 3.74 7.07 25.99
N LEU A 510 2.62 6.81 26.67
CA LEU A 510 2.34 7.36 27.98
C LEU A 510 3.35 6.87 29.04
N PHE A 511 3.67 5.58 29.05
CA PHE A 511 4.69 5.00 29.92
C PHE A 511 6.05 5.68 29.73
N LEU A 512 6.48 5.90 28.49
CA LEU A 512 7.74 6.59 28.19
C LEU A 512 7.72 8.05 28.66
N VAL A 513 6.61 8.76 28.48
CA VAL A 513 6.46 10.15 28.97
C VAL A 513 6.50 10.20 30.49
N LEU A 514 5.73 9.36 31.18
CA LEU A 514 5.72 9.30 32.64
C LEU A 514 7.09 8.91 33.19
N GLY A 515 7.75 7.93 32.57
CA GLY A 515 9.08 7.49 32.96
C GLY A 515 10.13 8.58 32.75
N ALA A 516 10.10 9.29 31.62
CA ALA A 516 11.01 10.42 31.38
C ALA A 516 10.80 11.55 32.39
N LEU A 517 9.55 11.88 32.72
CA LEU A 517 9.22 12.89 33.74
C LEU A 517 9.66 12.48 35.14
N ALA A 518 9.53 11.20 35.49
CA ALA A 518 9.99 10.64 36.76
C ALA A 518 11.53 10.64 36.85
N ILE A 519 12.22 10.25 35.77
CA ILE A 519 13.68 10.33 35.69
C ILE A 519 14.17 11.77 35.83
N ALA A 520 13.46 12.73 35.23
CA ALA A 520 13.76 14.16 35.35
C ALA A 520 13.41 14.77 36.73
N GLY A 521 12.73 14.02 37.62
CA GLY A 521 12.29 14.50 38.93
C GLY A 521 11.18 15.56 38.87
N VAL A 522 10.41 15.59 37.78
CA VAL A 522 9.33 16.58 37.56
C VAL A 522 7.98 16.07 38.06
N LEU A 523 7.83 14.74 38.27
CA LEU A 523 6.58 14.17 38.78
C LEU A 523 6.38 14.52 40.27
N PRO A 524 5.20 14.99 40.69
CA PRO A 524 4.91 15.25 42.10
C PRO A 524 5.03 13.98 42.94
N GLY A 525 5.82 14.03 44.01
CA GLY A 525 5.96 12.93 44.95
C GLY A 525 6.92 11.80 44.53
N THR A 526 7.67 11.97 43.43
CA THR A 526 8.73 11.02 43.03
C THR A 526 10.06 11.73 42.86
N ASP A 527 11.06 11.36 43.67
CA ASP A 527 12.43 11.82 43.47
C ASP A 527 13.06 11.16 42.24
N SER A 528 13.96 11.88 41.56
CA SER A 528 14.74 11.30 40.47
C SER A 528 15.58 10.13 41.01
N PRO A 529 15.56 8.94 40.37
CA PRO A 529 16.37 7.79 40.79
C PRO A 529 17.87 8.00 40.56
N GLY A 530 18.25 9.07 39.86
CA GLY A 530 19.63 9.33 39.44
C GLY A 530 20.16 8.24 38.50
N THR A 531 21.47 7.99 38.55
CA THR A 531 22.14 6.95 37.76
C THR A 531 22.49 5.71 38.60
N SER A 532 21.95 5.61 39.81
CA SER A 532 22.33 4.59 40.80
C SER A 532 22.17 3.16 40.28
N HIS A 533 21.04 2.87 39.61
CA HIS A 533 20.74 1.57 39.01
C HIS A 533 21.54 1.26 37.74
N LEU A 534 22.28 2.25 37.19
CA LEU A 534 23.05 2.13 35.96
C LEU A 534 24.56 1.95 36.20
N THR A 535 25.01 2.07 37.46
CA THR A 535 26.44 2.03 37.80
C THR A 535 27.07 0.66 37.56
N ASP A 536 26.35 -0.41 37.86
CA ASP A 536 26.73 -1.78 37.50
C ASP A 536 26.15 -2.15 36.13
N PHE A 537 26.79 -1.66 35.06
CA PHE A 537 26.25 -1.76 33.70
C PHE A 537 26.25 -3.19 33.13
N LEU A 538 27.24 -4.01 33.50
CA LEU A 538 27.45 -5.38 33.02
C LEU A 538 27.63 -6.34 34.21
N PRO A 539 26.59 -6.52 35.05
CA PRO A 539 26.69 -7.21 36.34
C PRO A 539 27.08 -8.69 36.19
N ARG A 540 26.65 -9.31 35.10
CA ARG A 540 26.95 -10.71 34.75
C ARG A 540 27.95 -10.81 33.59
N GLY A 541 28.71 -9.75 33.34
CA GLY A 541 29.70 -9.66 32.28
C GLY A 541 29.10 -9.87 30.88
N GLY A 542 29.94 -10.32 29.95
CA GLY A 542 29.55 -10.56 28.56
C GLY A 542 28.51 -11.68 28.39
N GLU A 543 28.47 -12.65 29.31
CA GLU A 543 27.53 -13.76 29.27
C GLU A 543 26.08 -13.29 29.49
N GLY A 544 25.85 -12.45 30.51
CA GLY A 544 24.55 -11.82 30.73
C GLY A 544 24.08 -10.97 29.54
N LEU A 545 25.00 -10.20 28.94
CA LEU A 545 24.71 -9.42 27.73
C LEU A 545 24.29 -10.33 26.55
N VAL A 546 24.92 -11.50 26.39
CA VAL A 546 24.56 -12.47 25.36
C VAL A 546 23.13 -12.98 25.58
N ILE A 547 22.77 -13.36 26.80
CA ILE A 547 21.41 -13.81 27.12
C ILE A 547 20.39 -12.70 26.84
N GLY A 548 20.68 -11.46 27.23
CA GLY A 548 19.86 -10.30 26.90
C GLY A 548 19.75 -10.05 25.40
N LEU A 549 20.83 -10.25 24.64
CA LEU A 549 20.83 -10.15 23.18
C LEU A 549 19.89 -11.20 22.57
N LEU A 550 19.95 -12.45 23.02
CA LEU A 550 19.04 -13.51 22.59
C LEU A 550 17.59 -13.15 22.85
N ALA A 551 17.25 -12.76 24.08
CA ALA A 551 15.90 -12.30 24.44
C ALA A 551 15.41 -11.15 23.54
N SER A 552 16.28 -10.18 23.28
CA SER A 552 15.95 -9.01 22.45
C SER A 552 15.71 -9.34 20.98
N VAL A 553 16.47 -10.27 20.38
CA VAL A 553 16.24 -10.74 19.00
C VAL A 553 14.84 -11.32 18.86
N PHE A 554 14.37 -12.03 19.88
CA PHE A 554 13.07 -12.68 19.87
C PHE A 554 11.93 -11.67 19.97
N ALA A 555 12.13 -10.59 20.75
CA ALA A 555 11.18 -9.50 20.88
C ALA A 555 10.86 -8.79 19.55
N TYR A 556 11.78 -8.85 18.57
CA TYR A 556 11.60 -8.27 17.25
C TYR A 556 10.96 -9.21 16.21
N GLY A 557 10.77 -10.49 16.56
CA GLY A 557 10.11 -11.45 15.68
C GLY A 557 8.70 -11.01 15.29
N GLY A 558 8.37 -11.11 14.00
CA GLY A 558 7.04 -10.74 13.49
C GLY A 558 6.97 -9.36 12.82
N LEU A 559 8.05 -8.57 12.87
CA LEU A 559 8.18 -7.33 12.08
C LEU A 559 7.98 -7.56 10.57
N GLU A 560 8.23 -8.77 10.06
CA GLU A 560 8.05 -9.12 8.64
C GLU A 560 6.60 -9.06 8.21
N THR A 561 5.67 -9.34 9.14
CA THR A 561 4.21 -9.29 8.92
C THR A 561 3.76 -7.90 8.47
N VAL A 562 4.49 -6.86 8.88
CA VAL A 562 4.29 -5.49 8.43
C VAL A 562 4.41 -5.37 6.91
N THR A 563 5.42 -6.01 6.33
CA THR A 563 5.65 -5.96 4.88
C THR A 563 4.64 -6.81 4.11
N ILE A 564 4.19 -7.93 4.70
CA ILE A 564 3.12 -8.77 4.16
C ILE A 564 1.82 -7.97 4.07
N ALA A 565 1.43 -7.31 5.17
CA ALA A 565 0.23 -6.47 5.20
C ALA A 565 0.35 -5.25 4.28
N ALA A 566 1.52 -4.61 4.23
CA ALA A 566 1.76 -3.48 3.33
C ALA A 566 1.69 -3.89 1.85
N ALA A 567 2.10 -5.11 1.50
CA ALA A 567 1.98 -5.64 0.14
C ALA A 567 0.53 -5.89 -0.31
N GLU A 568 -0.43 -5.94 0.64
CA GLU A 568 -1.87 -6.05 0.35
C GLU A 568 -2.56 -4.67 0.23
N SER A 569 -1.80 -3.58 0.40
CA SER A 569 -2.33 -2.21 0.31
C SER A 569 -2.54 -1.75 -1.15
N ARG A 570 -3.32 -0.67 -1.33
CA ARG A 570 -3.66 -0.12 -2.66
C ARG A 570 -2.43 0.38 -3.43
N ASP A 571 -1.44 0.90 -2.72
CA ASP A 571 -0.14 1.30 -3.25
C ASP A 571 0.96 0.56 -2.47
N PRO A 572 1.26 -0.69 -2.86
CA PRO A 572 2.11 -1.55 -2.05
C PRO A 572 3.59 -1.15 -2.12
N VAL A 573 4.05 -0.48 -3.18
CA VAL A 573 5.42 0.00 -3.29
C VAL A 573 5.69 1.08 -2.24
N ARG A 574 4.86 2.14 -2.22
CA ARG A 574 4.98 3.20 -1.21
C ARG A 574 4.60 2.70 0.18
N GLY A 575 3.61 1.83 0.27
CA GLY A 575 3.16 1.20 1.51
C GLY A 575 4.29 0.48 2.23
N VAL A 576 5.03 -0.40 1.52
CA VAL A 576 6.20 -1.10 2.06
C VAL A 576 7.29 -0.12 2.50
N ALA A 577 7.61 0.88 1.67
CA ALA A 577 8.66 1.86 1.98
C ALA A 577 8.35 2.67 3.27
N ARG A 578 7.09 3.08 3.44
CA ARG A 578 6.62 3.78 4.65
C ARG A 578 6.69 2.86 5.86
N ALA A 579 6.22 1.63 5.71
CA ALA A 579 6.14 0.66 6.79
C ALA A 579 7.52 0.35 7.37
N VAL A 580 8.53 0.13 6.52
CA VAL A 580 9.93 -0.03 6.95
C VAL A 580 10.43 1.21 7.69
N ARG A 581 10.19 2.42 7.17
CA ARG A 581 10.62 3.67 7.83
C ARG A 581 10.03 3.84 9.22
N THR A 582 8.74 3.56 9.36
CA THR A 582 8.05 3.66 10.66
C THR A 582 8.48 2.58 11.63
N ALA A 583 8.84 1.37 11.15
CA ALA A 583 9.35 0.31 12.01
C ALA A 583 10.66 0.71 12.71
N MET A 584 11.56 1.42 12.00
CA MET A 584 12.84 1.87 12.58
C MET A 584 12.65 2.78 13.79
N TRP A 585 11.78 3.79 13.67
CA TRP A 585 11.49 4.70 14.79
C TRP A 585 10.82 3.98 15.96
N ARG A 586 9.98 2.98 15.69
CA ARG A 586 9.32 2.18 16.72
C ARG A 586 10.29 1.31 17.51
N ILE A 587 11.27 0.70 16.85
CA ILE A 587 12.35 -0.05 17.50
C ILE A 587 13.12 0.87 18.46
N ALA A 588 13.55 2.04 17.98
CA ALA A 588 14.28 2.98 18.83
C ALA A 588 13.43 3.49 20.01
N LEU A 589 12.20 3.93 19.75
CA LEU A 589 11.36 4.56 20.76
C LEU A 589 10.76 3.56 21.75
N PHE A 590 10.06 2.53 21.25
CA PHE A 590 9.27 1.65 22.10
C PHE A 590 10.06 0.50 22.68
N TYR A 591 11.07 -0.02 21.98
CA TYR A 591 11.89 -1.10 22.51
C TYR A 591 13.03 -0.48 23.32
N VAL A 592 14.02 0.12 22.66
CA VAL A 592 15.22 0.64 23.35
C VAL A 592 14.85 1.69 24.41
N GLY A 593 13.94 2.61 24.09
CA GLY A 593 13.47 3.63 25.03
C GLY A 593 12.78 3.05 26.28
N SER A 594 11.96 2.00 26.13
CA SER A 594 11.30 1.39 27.30
C SER A 594 12.31 0.72 28.22
N MET A 595 13.30 0.01 27.67
CA MET A 595 14.32 -0.64 28.47
C MET A 595 15.17 0.37 29.23
N ALA A 596 15.53 1.49 28.59
CA ALA A 596 16.24 2.57 29.24
C ALA A 596 15.44 3.17 30.40
N VAL A 597 14.13 3.36 30.23
CA VAL A 597 13.24 3.84 31.29
C VAL A 597 13.17 2.83 32.44
N VAL A 598 12.91 1.55 32.15
CA VAL A 598 12.75 0.51 33.18
C VAL A 598 14.00 0.37 34.03
N VAL A 599 15.18 0.17 33.42
CA VAL A 599 16.44 -0.06 34.17
C VAL A 599 16.94 1.19 34.90
N THR A 600 16.43 2.37 34.56
CA THR A 600 16.71 3.59 35.30
C THR A 600 15.78 3.73 36.51
N LEU A 601 14.49 3.40 36.35
CA LEU A 601 13.48 3.55 37.41
C LEU A 601 13.54 2.43 38.46
N VAL A 602 13.80 1.19 38.04
CA VAL A 602 13.74 0.00 38.89
C VAL A 602 15.10 -0.68 38.93
N PRO A 603 15.58 -1.12 40.11
CA PRO A 603 16.75 -1.98 40.20
C PRO A 603 16.60 -3.23 39.33
N TRP A 604 17.60 -3.51 38.49
CA TRP A 604 17.56 -4.61 37.52
C TRP A 604 17.54 -6.01 38.18
N ASP A 605 17.96 -6.08 39.44
CA ASP A 605 18.01 -7.27 40.29
C ASP A 605 16.73 -7.48 41.13
N SER A 606 15.77 -6.55 41.04
CA SER A 606 14.49 -6.67 41.75
C SER A 606 13.67 -7.86 41.21
N PRO A 607 13.19 -8.77 42.09
CA PRO A 607 12.32 -9.88 41.68
C PRO A 607 11.06 -9.41 40.94
N ALA A 608 10.56 -8.22 41.27
CA ALA A 608 9.37 -7.64 40.64
C ALA A 608 9.51 -7.48 39.11
N VAL A 609 10.73 -7.28 38.60
CA VAL A 609 10.98 -7.14 37.16
C VAL A 609 10.63 -8.42 36.39
N VAL A 610 10.84 -9.58 37.02
CA VAL A 610 10.54 -10.90 36.42
C VAL A 610 9.14 -11.36 36.81
N GLU A 611 8.74 -11.21 38.07
CA GLU A 611 7.48 -11.74 38.60
C GLU A 611 6.25 -10.96 38.13
N GLN A 612 6.32 -9.63 38.12
CA GLN A 612 5.21 -8.75 37.73
C GLN A 612 5.37 -8.23 36.30
N GLY A 613 6.60 -8.28 35.78
CA GLY A 613 6.96 -7.72 34.49
C GLY A 613 7.51 -6.29 34.59
N PRO A 614 8.46 -5.92 33.71
CA PRO A 614 9.25 -4.70 33.84
C PRO A 614 8.44 -3.40 33.81
N TYR A 615 7.37 -3.36 33.02
CA TYR A 615 6.53 -2.18 32.88
C TYR A 615 5.66 -1.94 34.11
N VAL A 616 5.12 -3.01 34.68
CA VAL A 616 4.28 -2.97 35.90
C VAL A 616 5.15 -2.57 37.08
N ALA A 617 6.30 -3.23 37.25
CA ALA A 617 7.27 -2.91 38.29
C ALA A 617 7.73 -1.44 38.22
N ALA A 618 7.95 -0.91 37.01
CA ALA A 618 8.32 0.49 36.82
C ALA A 618 7.20 1.47 37.18
N LEU A 619 5.94 1.17 36.86
CA LEU A 619 4.81 2.04 37.20
C LEU A 619 4.46 1.98 38.69
N ASP A 620 4.54 0.80 39.31
CA ASP A 620 4.30 0.65 40.75
C ASP A 620 5.38 1.37 41.57
N ARG A 621 6.61 1.45 41.05
CA ARG A 621 7.69 2.23 41.66
C ARG A 621 7.43 3.74 41.65
N LEU A 622 6.60 4.25 40.73
CA LEU A 622 6.17 5.66 40.70
C LEU A 622 5.12 5.98 41.77
N GLY A 623 4.58 4.98 42.48
CA GLY A 623 3.58 5.19 43.52
C GLY A 623 2.21 5.65 43.01
N ILE A 624 1.94 5.52 41.70
CA ILE A 624 0.66 5.89 41.10
C ILE A 624 -0.36 4.76 41.35
N PRO A 625 -1.40 4.97 42.19
CA PRO A 625 -2.30 3.90 42.57
C PRO A 625 -3.04 3.32 41.35
N GLY A 626 -2.94 2.00 41.15
CA GLY A 626 -3.62 1.29 40.07
C GLY A 626 -2.97 1.39 38.69
N ALA A 627 -1.84 2.10 38.54
CA ALA A 627 -1.13 2.20 37.27
C ALA A 627 -0.57 0.84 36.80
N GLY A 628 0.04 0.06 37.69
CA GLY A 628 0.50 -1.30 37.37
C GLY A 628 -0.63 -2.21 36.88
N ARG A 629 -1.77 -2.23 37.59
CA ARG A 629 -2.96 -3.02 37.18
C ARG A 629 -3.53 -2.58 35.83
N LEU A 630 -3.57 -1.27 35.57
CA LEU A 630 -4.00 -0.77 34.26
C LEU A 630 -3.04 -1.24 33.17
N MET A 631 -1.73 -1.23 33.46
CA MET A 631 -0.72 -1.71 32.54
C MET A 631 -0.86 -3.21 32.27
N ASP A 632 -1.14 -4.04 33.29
CA ASP A 632 -1.44 -5.47 33.09
C ASP A 632 -2.62 -5.67 32.13
N VAL A 633 -3.69 -4.89 32.28
CA VAL A 633 -4.84 -4.95 31.36
C VAL A 633 -4.41 -4.59 29.93
N VAL A 634 -3.58 -3.57 29.76
CA VAL A 634 -3.05 -3.19 28.45
C VAL A 634 -2.16 -4.30 27.88
N ILE A 635 -1.29 -4.90 28.69
CA ILE A 635 -0.41 -5.99 28.28
C ILE A 635 -1.27 -7.18 27.84
N LEU A 636 -2.26 -7.59 28.65
CA LEU A 636 -3.20 -8.65 28.28
C LEU A 636 -3.84 -8.40 26.91
N VAL A 637 -4.36 -7.20 26.66
CA VAL A 637 -4.94 -6.83 25.36
C VAL A 637 -3.87 -6.88 24.24
N ALA A 638 -2.64 -6.46 24.53
CA ALA A 638 -1.54 -6.50 23.57
C ALA A 638 -1.17 -7.94 23.18
N LEU A 639 -1.09 -8.86 24.15
CA LEU A 639 -0.80 -10.28 23.92
C LEU A 639 -1.92 -10.95 23.10
N LEU A 640 -3.18 -10.74 23.47
CA LEU A 640 -4.33 -11.28 22.74
C LEU A 640 -4.43 -10.73 21.31
N SER A 641 -4.07 -9.46 21.11
CA SER A 641 -3.95 -8.83 19.79
C SER A 641 -2.82 -9.45 18.96
N ALA A 642 -1.63 -9.66 19.54
CA ALA A 642 -0.52 -10.32 18.87
C ALA A 642 -0.86 -11.78 18.49
N MET A 643 -1.54 -12.51 19.39
CA MET A 643 -2.03 -13.87 19.12
C MET A 643 -2.96 -13.90 17.90
N ASN A 644 -3.91 -12.96 17.83
CA ASN A 644 -4.82 -12.81 16.69
C ASN A 644 -4.07 -12.49 15.38
N ALA A 645 -3.10 -11.57 15.44
CA ALA A 645 -2.28 -11.19 14.30
C ALA A 645 -1.43 -12.37 13.79
N ASN A 646 -0.93 -13.22 14.68
CA ASN A 646 -0.16 -14.41 14.32
C ASN A 646 -1.03 -15.49 13.65
N ILE A 647 -2.26 -15.75 14.14
CA ILE A 647 -3.23 -16.64 13.47
C ILE A 647 -3.57 -16.10 12.07
N TYR A 648 -3.77 -14.78 11.97
CA TYR A 648 -4.00 -14.11 10.70
C TYR A 648 -2.80 -14.34 9.76
N GLY A 649 -1.58 -13.99 10.17
CA GLY A 649 -0.38 -14.13 9.35
C GLY A 649 -0.13 -15.56 8.90
N ALA A 650 -0.28 -16.54 9.80
CA ALA A 650 -0.03 -17.95 9.52
C ALA A 650 -0.98 -18.48 8.45
N SER A 651 -2.27 -18.16 8.55
CA SER A 651 -3.25 -18.59 7.55
C SER A 651 -2.99 -17.98 6.16
N ARG A 652 -2.46 -16.75 6.06
CA ARG A 652 -2.14 -16.09 4.76
C ARG A 652 -0.88 -16.65 4.13
N ILE A 653 0.17 -16.91 4.93
CA ILE A 653 1.39 -17.57 4.44
C ILE A 653 1.09 -19.00 3.99
N GLY A 654 0.30 -19.75 4.78
CA GLY A 654 -0.16 -21.08 4.39
C GLY A 654 -0.95 -21.07 3.07
N TYR A 655 -1.89 -20.13 2.93
CA TYR A 655 -2.64 -19.95 1.68
C TYR A 655 -1.73 -19.59 0.49
N SER A 656 -0.77 -18.68 0.68
CA SER A 656 0.20 -18.26 -0.34
C SER A 656 1.09 -19.41 -0.82
N LEU A 657 1.55 -20.28 0.09
CA LEU A 657 2.34 -21.47 -0.26
C LEU A 657 1.52 -22.47 -1.09
N VAL A 658 0.26 -22.69 -0.72
CA VAL A 658 -0.60 -23.66 -1.42
C VAL A 658 -0.93 -23.18 -2.83
N ARG A 659 -1.20 -21.88 -2.99
CA ARG A 659 -1.38 -21.26 -4.30
C ARG A 659 -0.17 -21.37 -5.23
N ARG A 660 1.03 -21.49 -4.65
CA ARG A 660 2.28 -21.73 -5.40
C ARG A 660 2.57 -23.23 -5.61
N GLY A 661 1.63 -24.12 -5.33
CA GLY A 661 1.84 -25.57 -5.42
C GLY A 661 2.81 -26.13 -4.37
N GLN A 662 3.15 -25.33 -3.36
CA GLN A 662 4.14 -25.61 -2.32
C GLN A 662 3.51 -26.14 -1.01
N GLY A 663 2.24 -26.59 -1.05
CA GLY A 663 1.54 -27.11 0.12
C GLY A 663 0.39 -28.06 -0.21
N PRO A 664 -0.22 -28.69 0.81
CA PRO A 664 -1.42 -29.52 0.67
C PRO A 664 -2.59 -28.71 0.08
N LYS A 665 -3.23 -29.23 -0.99
CA LYS A 665 -4.34 -28.55 -1.69
C LYS A 665 -5.49 -28.14 -0.76
N ALA A 666 -5.72 -28.88 0.32
CA ALA A 666 -6.78 -28.59 1.29
C ALA A 666 -6.64 -27.20 1.95
N LEU A 667 -5.42 -26.75 2.24
CA LEU A 667 -5.17 -25.45 2.88
C LEU A 667 -5.52 -24.26 1.97
N GLY A 668 -5.67 -24.49 0.66
CA GLY A 668 -6.02 -23.46 -0.33
C GLY A 668 -7.52 -23.21 -0.47
N ARG A 669 -8.39 -23.96 0.21
CA ARG A 669 -9.85 -23.79 0.09
C ARG A 669 -10.31 -22.52 0.83
N VAL A 670 -10.94 -21.61 0.08
CA VAL A 670 -11.50 -20.35 0.59
C VAL A 670 -13.02 -20.49 0.75
N SER A 671 -13.56 -20.03 1.87
CA SER A 671 -15.00 -19.92 2.11
C SER A 671 -15.31 -18.56 2.71
N SER A 672 -16.25 -17.82 2.11
CA SER A 672 -16.59 -16.44 2.52
C SER A 672 -15.38 -15.48 2.57
N GLY A 673 -14.39 -15.68 1.69
CA GLY A 673 -13.17 -14.86 1.64
C GLY A 673 -12.11 -15.20 2.71
N VAL A 674 -12.28 -16.29 3.47
CA VAL A 674 -11.37 -16.76 4.52
C VAL A 674 -10.85 -18.18 4.21
N PRO A 675 -9.54 -18.45 4.34
CA PRO A 675 -8.98 -19.79 4.14
C PRO A 675 -9.19 -20.65 5.39
N ARG A 676 -10.43 -21.11 5.63
CA ARG A 676 -10.86 -21.75 6.89
C ARG A 676 -9.99 -22.94 7.30
N ILE A 677 -9.55 -23.78 6.36
CA ILE A 677 -8.70 -24.94 6.66
C ILE A 677 -7.30 -24.49 7.09
N ALA A 678 -6.75 -23.42 6.50
CA ALA A 678 -5.48 -22.86 6.93
C ALA A 678 -5.58 -22.25 8.34
N VAL A 679 -6.70 -21.59 8.66
CA VAL A 679 -6.98 -21.10 10.02
C VAL A 679 -7.02 -22.27 11.01
N LEU A 680 -7.80 -23.32 10.73
CA LEU A 680 -7.89 -24.49 11.62
C LEU A 680 -6.54 -25.20 11.78
N ALA A 681 -5.76 -25.36 10.71
CA ALA A 681 -4.44 -25.97 10.78
C ALA A 681 -3.46 -25.15 11.64
N SER A 682 -3.46 -23.82 11.48
CA SER A 682 -2.64 -22.93 12.31
C SER A 682 -3.11 -22.90 13.77
N SER A 683 -4.41 -22.91 14.01
CA SER A 683 -4.97 -22.98 15.37
C SER A 683 -4.72 -24.33 16.05
N CYS A 684 -4.70 -25.44 15.31
CA CYS A 684 -4.39 -26.77 15.85
C CYS A 684 -3.01 -26.80 16.53
N PHE A 685 -2.03 -26.08 15.98
CA PHE A 685 -0.72 -25.95 16.61
C PHE A 685 -0.80 -25.14 17.92
N GLY A 686 -1.60 -24.07 17.95
CA GLY A 686 -1.87 -23.34 19.21
C GLY A 686 -2.58 -24.20 20.26
N PHE A 687 -3.49 -25.10 19.85
CA PHE A 687 -4.09 -26.09 20.76
C PHE A 687 -3.07 -27.14 21.25
N LEU A 688 -2.05 -27.49 20.45
CA LEU A 688 -0.94 -28.31 20.95
C LEU A 688 -0.15 -27.56 22.04
N CYS A 689 0.02 -26.24 21.90
CA CYS A 689 0.64 -25.43 22.95
C CYS A 689 -0.18 -25.41 24.26
N VAL A 690 -1.52 -25.54 24.21
CA VAL A 690 -2.36 -25.73 25.40
C VAL A 690 -1.97 -27.01 26.15
N LEU A 691 -1.79 -28.12 25.43
CA LEU A 691 -1.38 -29.40 26.04
C LEU A 691 0.02 -29.31 26.64
N LEU A 692 0.93 -28.63 25.94
CA LEU A 692 2.29 -28.39 26.46
C LEU A 692 2.28 -27.49 27.70
N SER A 693 1.41 -26.48 27.75
CA SER A 693 1.20 -25.64 28.94
C SER A 693 0.64 -26.44 30.13
N TYR A 694 -0.16 -27.47 29.87
CA TYR A 694 -0.63 -28.38 30.92
C TYR A 694 0.49 -29.32 31.43
N TRP A 695 1.34 -29.85 30.55
CA TRP A 695 2.39 -30.81 30.93
C TRP A 695 3.69 -30.18 31.44
N ARG A 696 4.02 -28.98 30.99
CA ARG A 696 5.27 -28.27 31.28
C ARG A 696 5.03 -26.79 31.61
N PRO A 697 4.24 -26.47 32.65
CA PRO A 697 3.87 -25.09 32.97
C PRO A 697 5.09 -24.19 33.24
N ASP A 698 6.15 -24.73 33.87
CA ASP A 698 7.25 -23.92 34.39
C ASP A 698 8.23 -23.44 33.30
N ASP A 699 8.46 -24.22 32.24
CA ASP A 699 9.52 -23.95 31.26
C ASP A 699 9.05 -23.77 29.81
N ILE A 700 7.78 -24.06 29.52
CA ILE A 700 7.25 -23.97 28.15
C ILE A 700 7.36 -22.56 27.55
N PHE A 701 7.17 -21.51 28.36
CA PHE A 701 7.24 -20.14 27.86
C PHE A 701 8.63 -19.81 27.32
N ALA A 702 9.68 -20.05 28.13
CA ALA A 702 11.06 -19.85 27.73
C ALA A 702 11.45 -20.75 26.54
N TRP A 703 10.95 -22.00 26.53
CA TRP A 703 11.20 -22.94 25.44
C TRP A 703 10.62 -22.47 24.10
N LEU A 704 9.37 -21.99 24.08
CA LEU A 704 8.71 -21.45 22.89
C LEU A 704 9.38 -20.15 22.42
N LEU A 705 9.73 -19.27 23.36
CA LEU A 705 10.44 -18.02 23.11
C LEU A 705 11.79 -18.27 22.41
N ASN A 706 12.60 -19.21 22.92
CA ASN A 706 13.86 -19.62 22.30
C ASN A 706 13.67 -20.26 20.92
N THR A 707 12.59 -21.03 20.73
CA THR A 707 12.26 -21.68 19.44
C THR A 707 11.88 -20.66 18.36
N ILE A 708 11.04 -19.67 18.71
CA ILE A 708 10.70 -18.54 17.82
C ILE A 708 11.98 -17.81 17.40
N GLY A 709 12.88 -17.62 18.36
CA GLY A 709 14.17 -17.02 18.17
C GLY A 709 15.11 -17.69 17.18
N ALA A 710 15.29 -18.99 17.33
CA ALA A 710 16.07 -19.77 16.37
C ALA A 710 15.42 -19.70 14.97
N ALA A 711 14.09 -19.81 14.90
CA ALA A 711 13.37 -19.79 13.63
C ALA A 711 13.44 -18.44 12.92
N ILE A 712 13.38 -17.32 13.65
CA ILE A 712 13.42 -15.98 13.05
C ILE A 712 14.78 -15.70 12.42
N LEU A 713 15.87 -16.13 13.06
CA LEU A 713 17.23 -15.98 12.51
C LEU A 713 17.40 -16.74 11.18
N VAL A 714 16.82 -17.94 11.06
CA VAL A 714 16.81 -18.68 9.79
C VAL A 714 16.09 -17.88 8.71
N VAL A 715 14.91 -17.32 9.02
CA VAL A 715 14.13 -16.52 8.08
C VAL A 715 14.92 -15.26 7.66
N TRP A 716 15.55 -14.57 8.61
CA TRP A 716 16.36 -13.38 8.34
C TRP A 716 17.60 -13.69 7.50
N ILE A 717 18.27 -14.81 7.72
CA ILE A 717 19.38 -15.27 6.88
C ILE A 717 18.89 -15.48 5.44
N ILE A 718 17.74 -16.14 5.25
CA ILE A 718 17.17 -16.34 3.91
C ILE A 718 16.82 -14.99 3.26
N ILE A 719 16.26 -14.03 4.01
CA ILE A 719 15.99 -12.66 3.53
C ILE A 719 17.28 -12.00 3.05
N ALA A 720 18.33 -12.01 3.87
CA ALA A 720 19.60 -11.35 3.56
C ALA A 720 20.30 -11.96 2.34
N VAL A 721 20.35 -13.31 2.25
CA VAL A 721 20.90 -14.00 1.08
C VAL A 721 20.06 -13.72 -0.17
N SER A 722 18.74 -13.67 -0.04
CA SER A 722 17.84 -13.34 -1.15
C SER A 722 18.08 -11.91 -1.66
N GLN A 723 18.31 -10.96 -0.75
CA GLN A 723 18.61 -9.58 -1.09
C GLN A 723 19.94 -9.46 -1.82
N LEU A 724 21.02 -10.10 -1.37
CA LEU A 724 22.31 -10.09 -2.06
C LEU A 724 22.19 -10.56 -3.53
N ARG A 725 21.39 -11.60 -3.77
CA ARG A 725 21.22 -12.15 -5.13
C ARG A 725 20.29 -11.30 -5.99
N LEU A 726 19.13 -10.90 -5.46
CA LEU A 726 18.16 -10.11 -6.22
C LEU A 726 18.65 -8.70 -6.49
N ARG A 727 19.30 -8.05 -5.51
CA ARG A 727 19.84 -6.70 -5.68
C ARG A 727 20.85 -6.64 -6.82
N ARG A 728 21.80 -7.58 -6.85
CA ARG A 728 22.78 -7.67 -7.94
C ARG A 728 22.14 -7.89 -9.32
N ARG A 729 21.07 -8.68 -9.41
CA ARG A 729 20.32 -8.86 -10.67
C ARG A 729 19.54 -7.59 -11.06
N MET A 730 18.85 -6.97 -10.10
CA MET A 730 18.09 -5.74 -10.35
C MET A 730 18.98 -4.58 -10.79
N GLU A 731 20.21 -4.45 -10.28
CA GLU A 731 21.16 -3.42 -10.73
C GLU A 731 21.57 -3.59 -12.20
N LEU A 732 21.56 -4.81 -12.72
CA LEU A 732 21.94 -5.12 -14.10
C LEU A 732 20.75 -5.09 -15.07
N GLU A 733 19.59 -5.59 -14.64
CA GLU A 733 18.45 -5.87 -15.52
C GLU A 733 17.34 -4.83 -15.42
N THR A 734 17.05 -4.31 -14.22
CA THR A 734 15.88 -3.43 -13.95
C THR A 734 16.19 -2.40 -12.86
N PRO A 735 17.12 -1.45 -13.09
CA PRO A 735 17.56 -0.48 -12.08
C PRO A 735 16.43 0.46 -11.62
N GLU A 736 15.41 0.68 -12.46
CA GLU A 736 14.23 1.50 -12.18
C GLU A 736 13.35 0.95 -11.04
N LYS A 737 13.42 -0.35 -10.74
CA LYS A 737 12.64 -0.98 -9.66
C LYS A 737 13.23 -0.75 -8.27
N LEU A 738 14.45 -0.21 -8.16
CA LEU A 738 15.16 0.04 -6.90
C LEU A 738 14.71 1.35 -6.24
N VAL A 739 13.42 1.41 -5.90
CA VAL A 739 12.78 2.58 -5.23
C VAL A 739 13.25 2.72 -3.78
N VAL A 740 13.40 1.60 -3.08
CA VAL A 740 14.00 1.53 -1.74
C VAL A 740 15.37 0.88 -1.89
N ARG A 741 16.42 1.49 -1.33
CA ARG A 741 17.80 1.01 -1.48
C ARG A 741 18.43 0.63 -0.15
N MET A 742 19.04 -0.54 -0.06
CA MET A 742 19.85 -0.96 1.07
C MET A 742 21.03 0.01 1.25
N TRP A 743 21.29 0.41 2.48
CA TRP A 743 22.40 1.30 2.79
C TRP A 743 23.73 0.55 2.64
N ALA A 744 24.76 1.25 2.12
CA ALA A 744 26.11 0.71 1.95
C ALA A 744 26.16 -0.74 1.42
N TYR A 745 25.31 -1.05 0.43
CA TYR A 745 25.28 -2.36 -0.20
C TYR A 745 26.62 -2.63 -0.93
N PRO A 746 27.20 -3.84 -0.83
CA PRO A 746 26.71 -5.04 -0.14
C PRO A 746 27.19 -5.20 1.33
N TYR A 747 28.00 -4.28 1.84
CA TYR A 747 28.70 -4.43 3.12
C TYR A 747 27.77 -4.60 4.32
N LEU A 748 26.72 -3.78 4.44
CA LEU A 748 25.78 -3.90 5.56
C LEU A 748 24.95 -5.19 5.51
N THR A 749 24.73 -5.76 4.32
CA THR A 749 24.11 -7.09 4.23
C THR A 749 25.02 -8.19 4.76
N TRP A 750 26.31 -8.12 4.46
CA TRP A 750 27.30 -9.03 5.04
C TRP A 750 27.47 -8.87 6.54
N VAL A 751 27.45 -7.63 7.06
CA VAL A 751 27.47 -7.36 8.49
C VAL A 751 26.25 -8.00 9.17
N ALA A 752 25.05 -7.88 8.60
CA ALA A 752 23.86 -8.53 9.15
C ALA A 752 23.98 -10.07 9.15
N LEU A 753 24.48 -10.66 8.06
CA LEU A 753 24.74 -12.10 7.98
C LEU A 753 25.73 -12.58 9.03
N ALA A 754 26.84 -11.84 9.22
CA ALA A 754 27.82 -12.12 10.26
C ALA A 754 27.22 -11.99 11.66
N GLY A 755 26.39 -10.96 11.89
CA GLY A 755 25.67 -10.77 13.16
C GLY A 755 24.73 -11.93 13.47
N MET A 756 23.91 -12.36 12.51
CA MET A 756 23.02 -13.53 12.70
C MET A 756 23.81 -14.83 12.92
N ALA A 757 24.91 -15.04 12.18
CA ALA A 757 25.79 -16.18 12.39
C ALA A 757 26.42 -16.17 13.79
N ALA A 758 26.85 -15.00 14.28
CA ALA A 758 27.36 -14.84 15.63
C ALA A 758 26.29 -15.19 16.68
N VAL A 759 25.05 -14.71 16.50
CA VAL A 759 23.93 -15.06 17.39
C VAL A 759 23.66 -16.57 17.39
N LEU A 760 23.67 -17.24 16.24
CA LEU A 760 23.51 -18.70 16.18
C LEU A 760 24.66 -19.45 16.87
N VAL A 761 25.90 -18.95 16.77
CA VAL A 761 27.04 -19.52 17.51
C VAL A 761 26.89 -19.33 19.02
N LEU A 762 26.37 -18.18 19.45
CA LEU A 762 26.07 -17.92 20.86
C LEU A 762 24.97 -18.86 21.36
N MET A 763 23.90 -19.06 20.59
CA MET A 763 22.88 -20.07 20.91
C MET A 763 23.45 -21.49 20.96
N ALA A 764 24.41 -21.83 20.09
CA ALA A 764 25.07 -23.12 20.14
C ALA A 764 25.94 -23.30 21.40
N ARG A 765 26.40 -22.21 22.01
CA ARG A 765 27.19 -22.24 23.25
C ARG A 765 26.32 -22.28 24.50
N GLU A 766 25.18 -21.61 24.49
CA GLU A 766 24.28 -21.50 25.63
C GLU A 766 23.43 -22.78 25.83
N PRO A 767 23.60 -23.53 26.93
CA PRO A 767 22.91 -24.82 27.15
C PRO A 767 21.40 -24.76 26.95
N ASP A 768 20.75 -23.70 27.43
CA ASP A 768 19.30 -23.54 27.44
C ASP A 768 18.68 -23.27 26.06
N THR A 769 19.51 -22.98 25.06
CA THR A 769 19.07 -22.67 23.68
C THR A 769 19.54 -23.67 22.63
N ARG A 770 20.46 -24.57 22.98
CA ARG A 770 21.02 -25.59 22.06
C ARG A 770 19.94 -26.49 21.48
N VAL A 771 19.00 -26.95 22.30
CA VAL A 771 17.94 -27.87 21.86
C VAL A 771 17.03 -27.21 20.83
N GLN A 772 16.69 -25.94 21.04
CA GLN A 772 15.85 -25.13 20.16
C GLN A 772 16.59 -24.81 18.86
N LEU A 773 17.89 -24.50 18.94
CA LEU A 773 18.74 -24.32 17.77
C LEU A 773 18.82 -25.60 16.92
N LEU A 774 19.13 -26.75 17.53
CA LEU A 774 19.28 -28.03 16.82
C LEU A 774 17.96 -28.51 16.23
N SER A 775 16.85 -28.41 16.97
CA SER A 775 15.52 -28.79 16.48
C SER A 775 15.05 -27.89 15.33
N THR A 776 15.29 -26.57 15.42
CA THR A 776 15.01 -25.63 14.33
C THR A 776 15.90 -25.88 13.12
N GLY A 777 17.17 -26.20 13.33
CA GLY A 777 18.11 -26.59 12.28
C GLY A 777 17.64 -27.86 11.57
N ALA A 778 17.27 -28.90 12.32
CA ALA A 778 16.73 -30.14 11.78
C ALA A 778 15.43 -29.92 10.99
N MET A 779 14.51 -29.09 11.51
CA MET A 779 13.29 -28.69 10.80
C MET A 779 13.63 -27.98 9.48
N THR A 780 14.53 -27.00 9.52
CA THR A 780 14.93 -26.21 8.34
C THR A 780 15.57 -27.09 7.28
N LEU A 781 16.48 -27.98 7.66
CA LEU A 781 17.11 -28.94 6.75
C LEU A 781 16.09 -29.91 6.15
N THR A 782 15.13 -30.38 6.95
CA THR A 782 14.05 -31.25 6.48
C THR A 782 13.17 -30.53 5.46
N LEU A 783 12.76 -29.29 5.75
CA LEU A 783 11.97 -28.47 4.82
C LEU A 783 12.75 -28.18 3.53
N ALA A 784 14.04 -27.87 3.62
CA ALA A 784 14.91 -27.66 2.46
C ALA A 784 15.03 -28.93 1.60
N ALA A 785 15.25 -30.09 2.23
CA ALA A 785 15.33 -31.38 1.54
C ALA A 785 14.01 -31.72 0.84
N VAL A 786 12.87 -31.58 1.54
CA VAL A 786 11.54 -31.81 0.96
C VAL A 786 11.25 -30.84 -0.19
N GLY A 787 11.53 -29.55 0.00
CA GLY A 787 11.37 -28.53 -1.03
C GLY A 787 12.21 -28.83 -2.27
N TYR A 788 13.45 -29.29 -2.08
CA TYR A 788 14.35 -29.65 -3.16
C TYR A 788 13.89 -30.90 -3.93
N VAL A 789 13.44 -31.95 -3.22
CA VAL A 789 12.87 -33.15 -3.84
C VAL A 789 11.60 -32.81 -4.63
N ARG A 790 10.72 -31.96 -4.09
CA ARG A 790 9.53 -31.48 -4.80
C ARG A 790 9.88 -30.71 -6.07
N GLN A 791 10.88 -29.83 -6.00
CA GLN A 791 11.35 -29.08 -7.17
C GLN A 791 11.90 -30.01 -8.26
N ARG A 792 12.71 -31.01 -7.90
CA ARG A 792 13.23 -31.99 -8.86
C ARG A 792 12.14 -32.82 -9.53
N ARG A 793 11.13 -33.25 -8.76
CA ARG A 793 9.99 -34.02 -9.32
C ARG A 793 9.16 -33.18 -10.28
N ALA A 794 8.94 -31.90 -9.99
CA ALA A 794 8.23 -31.00 -10.90
C ALA A 794 9.01 -30.76 -12.21
N GLY A 795 10.34 -30.62 -12.14
CA GLY A 795 11.19 -30.44 -13.32
C GLY A 795 11.50 -31.73 -14.11
N ALA A 796 11.08 -32.90 -13.64
CA ALA A 796 11.19 -34.17 -14.36
C ALA A 796 9.89 -34.58 -15.08
N LEU A 797 8.80 -33.84 -14.84
CA LEU A 797 7.46 -34.08 -15.40
C LEU A 797 7.10 -33.09 -16.52
N GLY A 798 7.95 -32.10 -16.80
CA GLY A 798 7.88 -31.18 -17.93
C GLY A 798 9.20 -31.16 -18.66
#